data_AF-A0A849FL38-F1
#
_entry.id   AF-A0A849FL38-F1
#
_cell.length_a   1.000
_cell.length_b   1.000
_cell.length_c   1.000
_cell.angle_alpha   90.00
_cell.angle_beta   90.00
_cell.angle_gamma   90.00
#
_symmetry.space_group_name_H-M   'P 1'
#
loop_
_entity.id
_entity.type
_entity.pdbx_description
1 polymer ?
#
loop_
_entity_poly.entity_id
_entity_poly.type
_entity_poly.pdbx_seq_one_letter_code
_entity_poly.pdbx_strand_id
1 'polypeptide(L)'
;MNPSIKNEDITANSQGRRDFFKKMVLASVAVNLPITTLFSCKKENVFIGTGKVPYRMWEEMLHYLKTSPDNLKHKMERLIKEGNPEKMYEFVKNEIQLIPLTKKGVGRIGRDLKWGINYALRCGMATPREKAEILVKMFQEAGIPSKVMLETHPISSEEVQSYFFRSINRICAPDIPEKVLNGWAKELGITLDSQNDATSSGTEMKKAEELGKRILETLDLPEDQNYRPFDFRWNRYETPIVEFEIDGIIKYANVFDPKISFGKLKSENPAKLKEAKPIKSNEDKVAIKLSYRDSITPLDEKELISGQWLARDLVGRQIGACFLNNLSLEEQTYTSAGNVNVFTPTLALQALDASADFMAENSILADPVTLSGKRIKLDGNQPKINNVTLLSKSNANLQKQVEQLEIIAKTTGYPGVRLSVSAKAKNGDLIEGLAANDFKFKEDGKPMRVTMESNQRTPRILIMHDGSSSMPATFSGEGMKAFIGSLRENILSKYPSAIITHWRTPSSLFTWLLKASQTENDLIIFATDGDNNDEYNLKDEAIYRSGPPAIVLNVRSSRFHYYAKTFDKMAALTNGLHLQANDHENAMKGIDGYLSEITIQPYVFTYYSVGNTETRHVEVSIDDNRVTANTTYTFTAKEGGSQIGPKIIGIYLSIKYANKQEIKRVVAGWDYAVNPRETPSQIMVDDVHDLMLGGMQLYFEGAGPTYSVALSDLLKAKLSTRTWGEALMDNDIASAKTHFEQGQINLSGNALSLMLPLSDSASQDALTIPDGIRIGLQTIKPGVITGVSYSLFDYLPTSDYTTLSDNPKKGFETNVIKTAELAIREHQLYPINTYSELLETSWINLKTAKETQWIKTLPENENLIYWYERVFRNAHLRIFDSTSTSKAFWDVSQDGELYGLLPNGSGGGGEMFKAQLQEISDVINVYMSLFGIMGVGGLSVGIMAQYGLTLVKLYAIASEALVVMDTSGMDDRIAKALKDLACNVQKEIMLATMGNAGAIMGGLDNLISQMGGKSPIGC
;
A
#
# COMPACT_ATOMS: atom_id res chain seq x y z
N MET A 1 38.93 46.67 -8.95
CA MET A 1 38.65 46.83 -7.50
C MET A 1 37.18 46.49 -7.28
N ASN A 2 36.91 45.23 -6.92
CA ASN A 2 35.58 44.71 -6.64
C ASN A 2 35.27 44.89 -5.15
N PRO A 3 34.11 45.44 -4.75
CA PRO A 3 33.62 45.24 -3.40
C PRO A 3 33.06 43.82 -3.29
N SER A 4 33.48 43.11 -2.24
CA SER A 4 32.98 41.77 -1.94
C SER A 4 31.52 41.86 -1.47
N ILE A 5 30.64 41.06 -2.09
CA ILE A 5 29.27 40.87 -1.62
C ILE A 5 29.31 39.61 -0.74
N LYS A 6 28.99 39.79 0.54
CA LYS A 6 29.00 38.75 1.56
C LYS A 6 27.87 37.74 1.32
N ASN A 7 28.19 36.47 1.56
CA ASN A 7 27.27 35.32 1.69
C ASN A 7 26.37 35.43 2.94
N GLU A 8 25.54 36.46 3.10
CA GLU A 8 24.66 36.63 4.27
C GLU A 8 23.28 35.91 4.12
N ASP A 9 22.86 35.52 2.91
CA ASP A 9 21.51 34.95 2.67
C ASP A 9 21.38 33.43 2.92
N ILE A 10 22.47 32.65 2.83
CA ILE A 10 22.44 31.19 3.06
C ILE A 10 22.38 30.87 4.57
N THR A 11 22.92 31.76 5.42
CA THR A 11 22.94 31.61 6.88
C THR A 11 21.56 31.79 7.52
N ALA A 12 20.69 32.62 6.95
CA ALA A 12 19.39 32.99 7.51
C ALA A 12 18.37 31.84 7.53
N ASN A 13 18.36 30.96 6.52
CA ASN A 13 17.47 29.79 6.44
C ASN A 13 17.84 28.73 7.50
N SER A 14 19.15 28.49 7.65
CA SER A 14 19.66 27.68 8.75
C SER A 14 19.27 28.30 10.09
N GLN A 15 19.36 29.64 10.25
CA GLN A 15 19.07 30.35 11.49
C GLN A 15 17.59 30.35 11.89
N GLY A 16 16.62 30.49 10.97
CA GLY A 16 15.20 30.48 11.31
C GLY A 16 14.67 29.09 11.68
N ARG A 17 15.05 28.05 10.91
CA ARG A 17 14.79 26.64 11.23
C ARG A 17 15.53 26.23 12.52
N ARG A 18 16.78 26.66 12.67
CA ARG A 18 17.58 26.49 13.88
C ARG A 18 17.05 27.29 15.05
N ASP A 19 16.40 28.45 14.88
CA ASP A 19 15.80 29.23 15.97
C ASP A 19 14.43 28.70 16.37
N PHE A 20 13.64 28.14 15.44
CA PHE A 20 12.45 27.37 15.79
C PHE A 20 12.84 26.09 16.54
N PHE A 21 13.76 25.28 15.98
CA PHE A 21 14.25 24.09 16.67
C PHE A 21 15.04 24.42 17.93
N LYS A 22 15.80 25.50 17.97
CA LYS A 22 16.40 26.00 19.22
C LYS A 22 15.33 26.48 20.17
N LYS A 23 14.26 27.21 19.81
CA LYS A 23 13.22 27.64 20.76
C LYS A 23 12.37 26.47 21.28
N MET A 24 12.20 25.41 20.48
CA MET A 24 11.58 24.16 20.89
C MET A 24 12.53 23.33 21.77
N VAL A 25 13.82 23.21 21.43
CA VAL A 25 14.87 22.52 22.21
C VAL A 25 15.36 23.37 23.40
N LEU A 26 15.14 24.69 23.38
CA LEU A 26 15.36 25.71 24.43
C LEU A 26 14.06 25.95 25.24
N ALA A 27 13.02 25.14 25.05
CA ALA A 27 11.88 25.07 25.98
C ALA A 27 12.07 23.99 27.06
N SER A 28 12.84 22.93 26.81
CA SER A 28 13.02 21.73 27.64
C SER A 28 13.82 21.74 28.99
N VAL A 29 14.44 22.80 29.54
CA VAL A 29 15.26 23.05 30.80
C VAL A 29 15.40 24.55 31.01
N ALA A 30 15.21 24.91 32.25
CA ALA A 30 16.12 25.75 33.00
C ALA A 30 15.61 25.65 34.42
N VAL A 31 16.18 24.71 35.19
CA VAL A 31 16.21 24.82 36.65
C VAL A 31 17.64 24.43 37.01
N ASN A 32 18.49 25.35 37.46
CA ASN A 32 18.36 25.99 38.76
C ASN A 32 18.86 27.44 38.74
N LEU A 33 18.04 28.36 39.25
CA LEU A 33 18.41 29.33 40.29
C LEU A 33 17.09 29.88 40.91
N PRO A 34 17.11 30.33 42.18
CA PRO A 34 15.93 30.45 43.00
C PRO A 34 15.06 31.66 42.61
N ILE A 35 13.76 31.46 42.82
CA ILE A 35 12.71 32.47 42.78
C ILE A 35 13.15 33.72 43.54
N THR A 36 13.26 34.86 42.87
CA THR A 36 12.64 36.11 43.34
C THR A 36 12.62 37.19 42.24
N THR A 37 11.52 37.95 42.26
CA THR A 37 11.29 39.28 41.69
C THR A 37 10.65 39.46 40.30
N LEU A 38 9.33 39.72 40.34
CA LEU A 38 8.62 40.93 39.87
C LEU A 38 8.38 41.20 38.36
N PHE A 39 7.08 41.18 38.03
CA PHE A 39 6.30 42.03 37.11
C PHE A 39 6.60 42.03 35.59
N SER A 40 5.63 41.55 34.81
CA SER A 40 4.69 42.41 34.06
C SER A 40 3.61 41.57 33.37
N CYS A 41 2.34 41.79 33.74
CA CYS A 41 1.19 41.22 33.04
C CYS A 41 0.88 42.06 31.79
N LYS A 42 1.26 41.56 30.61
CA LYS A 42 0.33 41.61 29.47
C LYS A 42 -0.43 40.29 29.48
N LYS A 43 -1.77 40.35 29.50
CA LYS A 43 -2.61 39.18 29.23
C LYS A 43 -2.36 38.76 27.79
N GLU A 44 -1.35 37.94 27.55
CA GLU A 44 -1.28 37.17 26.32
C GLU A 44 -2.42 36.16 26.35
N ASN A 45 -3.31 36.24 25.38
CA ASN A 45 -4.39 35.27 25.19
C ASN A 45 -3.75 33.97 24.69
N VAL A 46 -3.35 33.12 25.63
CA VAL A 46 -2.84 31.77 25.35
C VAL A 46 -4.01 30.89 24.92
N PHE A 47 -3.90 30.27 23.75
CA PHE A 47 -4.81 29.19 23.36
C PHE A 47 -4.55 27.97 24.24
N ILE A 48 -5.59 27.45 24.89
CA ILE A 48 -5.53 26.25 25.73
C ILE A 48 -6.41 25.20 25.04
N GLY A 49 -5.84 24.02 24.80
CA GLY A 49 -6.57 22.90 24.21
C GLY A 49 -7.70 22.42 25.11
N THR A 50 -8.67 21.74 24.52
CA THR A 50 -9.87 21.24 25.22
C THR A 50 -9.73 19.80 25.70
N GLY A 51 -8.73 19.07 25.17
CA GLY A 51 -8.49 17.67 25.52
C GLY A 51 -7.70 17.44 26.80
N LYS A 52 -7.43 16.17 27.07
CA LYS A 52 -6.43 15.70 28.03
C LYS A 52 -5.07 15.58 27.34
N VAL A 53 -3.99 15.55 28.11
CA VAL A 53 -2.65 15.26 27.56
C VAL A 53 -2.65 13.83 26.97
N PRO A 54 -2.15 13.60 25.74
CA PRO A 54 -1.43 14.54 24.87
C PRO A 54 -2.31 15.32 23.87
N TYR A 55 -3.59 14.96 23.71
CA TYR A 55 -4.52 15.61 22.76
C TYR A 55 -4.63 17.13 22.95
N ARG A 56 -4.66 17.60 24.19
CA ARG A 56 -4.63 19.03 24.52
C ARG A 56 -3.46 19.74 23.86
N MET A 57 -2.26 19.18 24.00
CA MET A 57 -1.04 19.76 23.49
C MET A 57 -1.02 19.74 21.96
N TRP A 58 -1.51 18.66 21.35
CA TRP A 58 -1.63 18.58 19.89
C TRP A 58 -2.58 19.64 19.32
N GLU A 59 -3.69 19.94 20.01
CA GLU A 59 -4.57 21.05 19.63
C GLU A 59 -3.86 22.40 19.72
N GLU A 60 -3.08 22.62 20.77
CA GLU A 60 -2.31 23.85 20.97
C GLU A 60 -1.20 24.00 19.92
N MET A 61 -0.45 22.93 19.64
CA MET A 61 0.55 22.91 18.57
C MET A 61 -0.07 23.17 17.20
N LEU A 62 -1.18 22.49 16.89
CA LEU A 62 -1.90 22.70 15.64
C LEU A 62 -2.40 24.15 15.53
N HIS A 63 -2.82 24.77 16.63
CA HIS A 63 -3.19 26.18 16.66
C HIS A 63 -2.00 27.07 16.27
N TYR A 64 -0.83 26.90 16.89
CA TYR A 64 0.32 27.75 16.62
C TYR A 64 0.98 27.46 15.26
N LEU A 65 0.98 26.22 14.75
CA LEU A 65 1.49 25.91 13.42
C LEU A 65 0.77 26.66 12.29
N LYS A 66 -0.49 27.03 12.51
CA LYS A 66 -1.25 27.88 11.57
C LYS A 66 -0.66 29.28 11.46
N THR A 67 0.05 29.76 12.47
CA THR A 67 0.68 31.09 12.47
C THR A 67 1.99 31.12 11.67
N SER A 68 2.58 29.96 11.39
CA SER A 68 3.86 29.86 10.69
C SER A 68 3.84 30.56 9.32
N PRO A 69 4.91 31.27 8.91
CA PRO A 69 5.00 31.90 7.60
C PRO A 69 4.85 30.94 6.42
N ASP A 70 5.33 29.70 6.55
CA ASP A 70 5.21 28.66 5.52
C ASP A 70 3.85 27.95 5.51
N ASN A 71 2.91 28.31 6.39
CA ASN A 71 1.53 27.82 6.37
C ASN A 71 0.66 28.73 5.48
N LEU A 72 0.81 28.58 4.17
CA LEU A 72 0.28 29.53 3.18
C LEU A 72 -1.25 29.61 3.18
N LYS A 73 -1.96 28.51 3.48
CA LYS A 73 -3.43 28.52 3.60
C LYS A 73 -3.89 29.45 4.73
N HIS A 74 -3.36 29.28 5.93
CA HIS A 74 -3.77 30.11 7.06
C HIS A 74 -3.22 31.54 6.97
N LYS A 75 -2.07 31.73 6.29
CA LYS A 75 -1.57 33.06 5.95
C LYS A 75 -2.52 33.79 5.00
N MET A 76 -3.02 33.11 3.98
CA MET A 76 -4.06 33.63 3.09
C MET A 76 -5.31 34.06 3.87
N GLU A 77 -5.82 33.20 4.75
CA GLU A 77 -6.99 33.49 5.61
C GLU A 77 -6.77 34.73 6.51
N ARG A 78 -5.57 34.89 7.08
CA ARG A 78 -5.22 36.10 7.86
C ARG A 78 -5.23 37.36 7.01
N LEU A 79 -4.61 37.32 5.83
CA LEU A 79 -4.53 38.47 4.93
C LEU A 79 -5.92 38.89 4.44
N ILE A 80 -6.80 37.92 4.12
CA ILE A 80 -8.21 38.17 3.78
C ILE A 80 -8.90 38.92 4.93
N LYS A 81 -8.73 38.46 6.17
CA LYS A 81 -9.30 39.11 7.36
C LYS A 81 -8.73 40.50 7.62
N GLU A 82 -7.45 40.74 7.31
CA GLU A 82 -6.82 42.06 7.39
C GLU A 82 -7.39 43.05 6.35
N GLY A 83 -7.93 42.56 5.23
CA GLY A 83 -8.57 43.38 4.20
C GLY A 83 -7.62 44.29 3.42
N ASN A 84 -6.29 44.10 3.51
CA ASN A 84 -5.31 44.91 2.78
C ASN A 84 -4.97 44.26 1.42
N PRO A 85 -5.43 44.81 0.28
CA PRO A 85 -5.27 44.18 -1.02
C PRO A 85 -3.83 44.18 -1.54
N GLU A 86 -3.01 45.16 -1.15
CA GLU A 86 -1.60 45.21 -1.52
C GLU A 86 -0.82 44.07 -0.85
N LYS A 87 -1.07 43.80 0.43
CA LYS A 87 -0.46 42.65 1.12
C LYS A 87 -0.90 41.30 0.52
N MET A 88 -2.16 41.16 0.11
CA MET A 88 -2.64 39.95 -0.57
C MET A 88 -1.90 39.74 -1.90
N TYR A 89 -1.72 40.83 -2.67
CA TYR A 89 -0.97 40.84 -3.91
C TYR A 89 0.50 40.43 -3.69
N GLU A 90 1.17 41.04 -2.70
CA GLU A 90 2.56 40.74 -2.37
C GLU A 90 2.75 39.28 -1.98
N PHE A 91 1.84 38.73 -1.17
CA PHE A 91 1.83 37.32 -0.79
C PHE A 91 1.80 36.39 -2.02
N VAL A 92 0.83 36.57 -2.92
CA VAL A 92 0.70 35.72 -4.12
C VAL A 92 1.90 35.87 -5.06
N LYS A 93 2.40 37.10 -5.21
CA LYS A 93 3.52 37.40 -6.11
C LYS A 93 4.86 36.86 -5.62
N ASN A 94 5.15 37.03 -4.33
CA ASN A 94 6.48 36.86 -3.76
C ASN A 94 6.64 35.59 -2.94
N GLU A 95 5.55 34.99 -2.44
CA GLU A 95 5.63 33.82 -1.56
C GLU A 95 5.16 32.52 -2.21
N ILE A 96 4.54 32.59 -3.38
CA ILE A 96 4.18 31.42 -4.19
C ILE A 96 5.17 31.31 -5.34
N GLN A 97 5.83 30.16 -5.51
CA GLN A 97 6.78 29.91 -6.59
C GLN A 97 6.01 29.77 -7.90
N LEU A 98 6.49 30.44 -8.94
CA LEU A 98 5.93 30.24 -10.27
C LEU A 98 6.49 28.94 -10.88
N ILE A 99 5.61 28.10 -11.41
CA ILE A 99 6.00 26.87 -12.11
C ILE A 99 5.33 26.78 -13.49
N PRO A 100 5.97 26.14 -14.48
CA PRO A 100 5.33 25.87 -15.76
C PRO A 100 4.25 24.80 -15.62
N LEU A 101 3.37 24.74 -16.62
CA LEU A 101 2.36 23.69 -16.70
C LEU A 101 2.96 22.33 -17.09
N THR A 102 4.04 22.33 -17.89
CA THR A 102 4.64 21.11 -18.44
C THR A 102 6.17 21.15 -18.35
N LYS A 103 6.83 19.98 -18.33
CA LYS A 103 8.30 19.89 -18.34
C LYS A 103 8.98 20.36 -19.62
N LYS A 104 8.25 20.50 -20.72
CA LYS A 104 8.82 20.87 -22.04
C LYS A 104 8.79 22.37 -22.32
N GLY A 105 7.98 23.11 -21.58
CA GLY A 105 7.80 24.55 -21.78
C GLY A 105 6.73 25.13 -20.89
N VAL A 106 6.59 26.46 -20.92
CA VAL A 106 5.69 27.23 -20.05
C VAL A 106 4.25 26.70 -20.08
N GLY A 107 3.73 26.36 -21.27
CA GLY A 107 2.40 25.80 -21.47
C GLY A 107 1.27 26.83 -21.58
N ARG A 108 0.03 26.41 -21.30
CA ARG A 108 -1.19 27.21 -21.49
C ARG A 108 -1.52 28.09 -20.28
N ILE A 109 -0.69 29.10 -20.08
CA ILE A 109 -0.68 30.00 -18.92
C ILE A 109 -1.98 30.77 -18.64
N GLY A 110 -2.83 30.99 -19.64
CA GLY A 110 -4.04 31.80 -19.49
C GLY A 110 -5.25 31.03 -19.01
N ARG A 111 -5.21 29.70 -18.96
CA ARG A 111 -6.41 28.86 -18.78
C ARG A 111 -6.22 27.65 -17.87
N ASP A 112 -5.10 26.95 -17.99
CA ASP A 112 -4.97 25.60 -17.45
C ASP A 112 -4.36 25.65 -16.03
N LEU A 113 -4.93 24.87 -15.12
CA LEU A 113 -4.41 24.66 -13.76
C LEU A 113 -3.62 23.35 -13.71
N LYS A 114 -2.59 23.27 -12.87
CA LYS A 114 -1.81 22.03 -12.71
C LYS A 114 -2.45 21.10 -11.69
N TRP A 115 -2.74 21.62 -10.49
CA TRP A 115 -3.36 20.85 -9.40
C TRP A 115 -4.51 21.60 -8.71
N GLY A 116 -4.59 22.93 -8.89
CA GLY A 116 -5.61 23.78 -8.30
C GLY A 116 -5.14 24.55 -7.06
N ILE A 117 -6.00 25.46 -6.59
CA ILE A 117 -5.70 26.45 -5.54
C ILE A 117 -5.26 25.79 -4.21
N ASN A 118 -5.99 24.76 -3.75
CA ASN A 118 -5.69 24.11 -2.47
C ASN A 118 -4.29 23.51 -2.47
N TYR A 119 -3.90 22.87 -3.58
CA TYR A 119 -2.57 22.31 -3.72
C TYR A 119 -1.48 23.39 -3.85
N ALA A 120 -1.76 24.47 -4.60
CA ALA A 120 -0.83 25.59 -4.70
C ALA A 120 -0.49 26.19 -3.32
N LEU A 121 -1.48 26.27 -2.43
CA LEU A 121 -1.28 26.70 -1.03
C LEU A 121 -0.61 25.62 -0.16
N ARG A 122 -0.76 24.33 -0.49
CA ARG A 122 -0.10 23.22 0.21
C ARG A 122 1.41 23.21 -0.01
N CYS A 123 1.86 23.38 -1.25
CA CYS A 123 3.29 23.28 -1.62
C CYS A 123 3.96 24.63 -1.86
N GLY A 124 3.19 25.70 -2.01
CA GLY A 124 3.71 27.02 -2.37
C GLY A 124 4.17 27.11 -3.82
N MET A 125 3.64 26.31 -4.73
CA MET A 125 3.98 26.36 -6.17
C MET A 125 2.70 26.44 -7.01
N ALA A 126 2.68 27.35 -7.99
CA ALA A 126 1.49 27.61 -8.80
C ALA A 126 1.84 28.00 -10.24
N THR A 127 0.97 27.64 -11.18
CA THR A 127 1.01 28.16 -12.55
C THR A 127 0.63 29.65 -12.58
N PRO A 128 0.91 30.38 -13.68
CA PRO A 128 0.48 31.77 -13.81
C PRO A 128 -1.04 31.95 -13.62
N ARG A 129 -1.85 31.01 -14.13
CA ARG A 129 -3.31 31.04 -13.94
C ARG A 129 -3.68 30.80 -12.48
N GLU A 130 -3.10 29.78 -11.84
CA GLU A 130 -3.39 29.48 -10.43
C GLU A 130 -3.07 30.66 -9.51
N LYS A 131 -1.96 31.37 -9.74
CA LYS A 131 -1.66 32.59 -8.98
C LYS A 131 -2.74 33.66 -9.13
N ALA A 132 -3.19 33.93 -10.35
CA ALA A 132 -4.24 34.93 -10.59
C ALA A 132 -5.56 34.53 -9.90
N GLU A 133 -5.92 33.25 -9.95
CA GLU A 133 -7.11 32.73 -9.27
C GLU A 133 -7.02 32.79 -7.74
N ILE A 134 -5.83 32.54 -7.16
CA ILE A 134 -5.61 32.71 -5.72
C ILE A 134 -5.88 34.16 -5.32
N LEU A 135 -5.33 35.13 -6.05
CA LEU A 135 -5.52 36.54 -5.73
C LEU A 135 -6.99 36.99 -5.90
N VAL A 136 -7.67 36.54 -6.96
CA VAL A 136 -9.11 36.79 -7.15
C VAL A 136 -9.91 36.21 -5.99
N LYS A 137 -9.64 34.96 -5.59
CA LYS A 137 -10.30 34.35 -4.43
C LYS A 137 -10.11 35.18 -3.16
N MET A 138 -8.88 35.62 -2.89
CA MET A 138 -8.57 36.46 -1.73
C MET A 138 -9.33 37.79 -1.76
N PHE A 139 -9.34 38.48 -2.90
CA PHE A 139 -10.07 39.74 -3.06
C PHE A 139 -11.58 39.55 -2.88
N GLN A 140 -12.18 38.55 -3.52
CA GLN A 140 -13.60 38.27 -3.41
C GLN A 140 -14.01 37.92 -1.97
N GLU A 141 -13.25 37.08 -1.28
CA GLU A 141 -13.50 36.74 0.13
C GLU A 141 -13.29 37.94 1.08
N ALA A 142 -12.50 38.93 0.69
CA ALA A 142 -12.34 40.21 1.40
C ALA A 142 -13.38 41.28 0.99
N GLY A 143 -14.34 40.95 0.12
CA GLY A 143 -15.36 41.88 -0.35
C GLY A 143 -14.91 42.85 -1.45
N ILE A 144 -13.80 42.57 -2.12
CA ILE A 144 -13.24 43.37 -3.22
C ILE A 144 -13.67 42.74 -4.55
N PRO A 145 -14.51 43.42 -5.36
CA PRO A 145 -14.89 42.92 -6.68
C PRO A 145 -13.64 42.71 -7.54
N SER A 146 -13.48 41.50 -8.08
CA SER A 146 -12.31 41.15 -8.88
C SER A 146 -12.56 39.99 -9.83
N LYS A 147 -11.79 39.95 -10.92
CA LYS A 147 -11.81 38.90 -11.93
C LYS A 147 -10.46 38.74 -12.63
N VAL A 148 -10.23 37.57 -13.23
CA VAL A 148 -9.02 37.33 -14.04
C VAL A 148 -9.22 37.91 -15.44
N MET A 149 -8.26 38.72 -15.87
CA MET A 149 -8.16 39.26 -17.22
C MET A 149 -6.90 38.71 -17.92
N LEU A 150 -6.85 38.77 -19.24
CA LEU A 150 -5.69 38.39 -20.04
C LEU A 150 -5.12 39.61 -20.74
N GLU A 151 -3.86 39.90 -20.47
CA GLU A 151 -3.10 40.99 -21.06
C GLU A 151 -2.35 40.52 -22.32
N THR A 152 -2.39 41.34 -23.37
CA THR A 152 -1.55 41.14 -24.56
C THR A 152 -0.28 42.00 -24.48
N HIS A 153 0.86 41.37 -24.23
CA HIS A 153 2.16 42.04 -24.17
C HIS A 153 3.32 41.11 -24.58
N PRO A 154 4.27 41.56 -25.42
CA PRO A 154 5.45 40.76 -25.77
C PRO A 154 6.37 40.59 -24.55
N ILE A 155 6.76 39.35 -24.26
CA ILE A 155 7.68 39.01 -23.15
C ILE A 155 8.82 38.18 -23.77
N SER A 156 10.07 38.59 -23.54
CA SER A 156 11.25 37.87 -24.08
C SER A 156 11.57 36.62 -23.24
N SER A 157 12.30 35.67 -23.82
CA SER A 157 12.68 34.44 -23.11
C SER A 157 13.53 34.71 -21.87
N GLU A 158 14.44 35.68 -21.93
CA GLU A 158 15.27 36.10 -20.78
C GLU A 158 14.41 36.68 -19.67
N GLU A 159 13.37 37.42 -20.04
CA GLU A 159 12.43 37.97 -19.06
C GLU A 159 11.63 36.84 -18.39
N VAL A 160 11.20 35.84 -19.14
CA VAL A 160 10.50 34.65 -18.62
C VAL A 160 11.36 33.89 -17.62
N GLN A 161 12.65 33.70 -17.91
CA GLN A 161 13.60 33.07 -16.98
C GLN A 161 13.62 33.79 -15.63
N SER A 162 13.65 35.12 -15.63
CA SER A 162 13.63 35.93 -14.40
C SER A 162 12.34 35.77 -13.57
N TYR A 163 11.24 35.31 -14.17
CA TYR A 163 10.02 35.00 -13.43
C TYR A 163 10.08 33.64 -12.72
N PHE A 164 10.78 32.67 -13.30
CA PHE A 164 10.87 31.29 -12.78
C PHE A 164 12.04 31.09 -11.80
N PHE A 165 13.20 31.70 -12.06
CA PHE A 165 14.44 31.51 -11.26
C PHE A 165 14.49 32.38 -10.00
N ARG A 166 13.33 32.74 -9.46
CA ARG A 166 13.23 33.47 -8.20
C ARG A 166 13.31 32.47 -7.06
N SER A 167 14.31 32.61 -6.19
CA SER A 167 14.34 31.85 -4.95
C SER A 167 13.34 32.44 -3.95
N ILE A 168 12.50 31.57 -3.38
CA ILE A 168 11.56 31.93 -2.31
C ILE A 168 11.94 31.13 -1.08
N ASN A 169 12.44 31.84 -0.07
CA ASN A 169 12.76 31.24 1.21
C ASN A 169 11.50 31.25 2.10
N ARG A 170 11.02 30.06 2.49
CA ARG A 170 9.89 29.89 3.41
C ARG A 170 10.40 29.26 4.70
N ILE A 171 10.29 29.99 5.79
CA ILE A 171 10.74 29.52 7.10
C ILE A 171 9.54 28.96 7.86
N CYS A 172 9.68 27.73 8.36
CA CYS A 172 8.79 27.19 9.38
C CYS A 172 9.13 27.84 10.73
N ALA A 173 8.34 28.83 11.13
CA ALA A 173 8.55 29.63 12.33
C ALA A 173 7.20 30.05 12.94
N PRO A 174 6.44 29.12 13.53
CA PRO A 174 5.21 29.46 14.24
C PRO A 174 5.50 30.41 15.42
N ASP A 175 4.56 31.33 15.65
CA ASP A 175 4.57 32.29 16.74
C ASP A 175 4.04 31.63 18.02
N ILE A 176 4.93 31.03 18.81
CA ILE A 176 4.58 30.34 20.06
C ILE A 176 5.08 31.16 21.25
N PRO A 177 4.19 31.57 22.18
CA PRO A 177 4.60 32.27 23.39
C PRO A 177 5.52 31.39 24.27
N GLU A 178 6.56 32.00 24.85
CA GLU A 178 7.54 31.31 25.70
C GLU A 178 6.88 30.61 26.90
N LYS A 179 5.82 31.20 27.45
CA LYS A 179 5.02 30.60 28.53
C LYS A 179 4.38 29.27 28.12
N VAL A 180 3.93 29.16 26.87
CA VAL A 180 3.33 27.94 26.33
C VAL A 180 4.40 26.88 26.12
N LEU A 181 5.54 27.26 25.54
CA LEU A 181 6.70 26.40 25.37
C LEU A 181 7.20 25.83 26.71
N ASN A 182 7.37 26.68 27.72
CA ASN A 182 7.77 26.28 29.08
C ASN A 182 6.69 25.43 29.76
N GLY A 183 5.42 25.73 29.50
CA GLY A 183 4.27 24.95 29.97
C GLY A 183 4.29 23.54 29.41
N TRP A 184 4.49 23.40 28.10
CA TRP A 184 4.69 22.12 27.44
C TRP A 184 5.86 21.42 28.10
N ALA A 185 7.09 21.93 28.02
CA ALA A 185 8.28 21.29 28.56
C ALA A 185 8.17 20.79 30.01
N LYS A 186 7.49 21.55 30.89
CA LYS A 186 7.21 21.13 32.26
C LYS A 186 6.31 19.90 32.34
N GLU A 187 5.26 19.83 31.52
CA GLU A 187 4.36 18.68 31.45
C GLU A 187 5.05 17.43 30.90
N LEU A 188 6.16 17.61 30.18
CA LEU A 188 6.89 16.53 29.53
C LEU A 188 7.99 15.94 30.41
N GLY A 189 8.33 16.62 31.50
CA GLY A 189 9.39 16.18 32.41
C GLY A 189 10.77 16.13 31.75
N ILE A 190 11.02 16.99 30.77
CA ILE A 190 12.31 17.08 30.08
C ILE A 190 13.24 18.02 30.85
N THR A 191 14.55 17.74 30.76
CA THR A 191 15.62 18.70 31.05
C THR A 191 16.49 19.01 29.79
N LEU A 192 16.41 20.20 29.16
CA LEU A 192 17.29 20.86 28.12
C LEU A 192 18.71 21.18 28.59
N ASP A 193 19.43 20.21 29.12
CA ASP A 193 20.88 20.30 28.95
C ASP A 193 21.29 19.39 27.79
N SER A 194 21.53 19.99 26.61
CA SER A 194 22.58 19.58 25.68
C SER A 194 22.60 20.41 24.39
N GLN A 195 23.81 20.84 24.04
CA GLN A 195 24.21 21.29 22.71
C GLN A 195 24.20 20.12 21.71
N ASN A 196 23.02 19.64 21.33
CA ASN A 196 22.92 18.81 20.14
C ASN A 196 22.78 19.73 18.93
N ASP A 197 23.89 19.89 18.22
CA ASP A 197 24.01 20.66 17.00
C ASP A 197 23.02 20.15 15.94
N ALA A 198 21.91 20.87 15.76
CA ALA A 198 20.99 20.73 14.64
C ALA A 198 21.69 21.14 13.32
N THR A 199 22.69 20.36 12.90
CA THR A 199 23.53 20.55 11.69
C THR A 199 23.03 19.77 10.47
N SER A 200 21.84 19.16 10.55
CA SER A 200 21.33 18.14 9.62
C SER A 200 21.15 18.57 8.16
N SER A 201 20.52 19.71 7.89
CA SER A 201 20.16 20.09 6.52
C SER A 201 21.37 20.46 5.66
N GLY A 202 22.42 21.05 6.26
CA GLY A 202 23.68 21.31 5.57
C GLY A 202 24.46 20.04 5.24
N THR A 203 24.34 19.00 6.08
CA THR A 203 24.95 17.69 5.82
C THR A 203 24.21 16.87 4.76
N GLU A 204 22.87 16.99 4.70
CA GLU A 204 22.04 16.31 3.69
C GLU A 204 22.35 16.82 2.27
N MET A 205 22.30 18.13 2.05
CA MET A 205 22.59 18.73 0.75
C MET A 205 24.01 18.41 0.27
N LYS A 206 24.98 18.43 1.19
CA LYS A 206 26.37 18.07 0.86
C LYS A 206 26.50 16.61 0.44
N LYS A 207 25.87 15.66 1.17
CA LYS A 207 25.84 14.25 0.79
C LYS A 207 25.14 14.01 -0.55
N ALA A 208 24.04 14.73 -0.81
CA ALA A 208 23.34 14.65 -2.08
C ALA A 208 24.20 15.16 -3.25
N GLU A 209 24.95 16.25 -3.04
CA GLU A 209 25.91 16.77 -4.02
C GLU A 209 27.06 15.78 -4.28
N GLU A 210 27.63 15.18 -3.23
CA GLU A 210 28.66 14.15 -3.33
C GLU A 210 28.17 12.92 -4.12
N LEU A 211 26.96 12.42 -3.78
CA LEU A 211 26.33 11.30 -4.49
C LEU A 211 26.05 11.63 -5.96
N GLY A 212 25.43 12.79 -6.22
CA GLY A 212 25.08 13.23 -7.57
C GLY A 212 26.31 13.39 -8.46
N LYS A 213 27.41 13.96 -7.96
CA LYS A 213 28.68 14.06 -8.70
C LYS A 213 29.26 12.68 -9.01
N ARG A 214 29.32 11.78 -8.04
CA ARG A 214 29.80 10.39 -8.26
C ARG A 214 28.99 9.68 -9.33
N ILE A 215 27.66 9.87 -9.35
CA ILE A 215 26.77 9.31 -10.38
C ILE A 215 27.09 9.90 -11.75
N LEU A 216 27.18 11.23 -11.87
CA LEU A 216 27.48 11.90 -13.13
C LEU A 216 28.85 11.46 -13.71
N GLU A 217 29.87 11.36 -12.86
CA GLU A 217 31.20 10.86 -13.23
C GLU A 217 31.14 9.40 -13.71
N THR A 218 30.36 8.56 -13.03
CA THR A 218 30.25 7.13 -13.36
C THR A 218 29.44 6.87 -14.63
N LEU A 219 28.42 7.69 -14.92
CA LEU A 219 27.60 7.55 -16.12
C LEU A 219 28.42 7.70 -17.41
N ASP A 220 29.52 8.47 -17.37
CA ASP A 220 30.43 8.70 -18.50
C ASP A 220 29.69 9.02 -19.81
N LEU A 221 28.78 10.01 -19.72
CA LEU A 221 27.92 10.40 -20.84
C LEU A 221 28.76 11.00 -21.97
N PRO A 222 28.51 10.61 -23.24
CA PRO A 222 29.28 11.12 -24.36
C PRO A 222 28.99 12.62 -24.59
N GLU A 223 29.92 13.31 -25.25
CA GLU A 223 29.78 14.76 -25.53
C GLU A 223 28.54 15.08 -26.38
N ASP A 224 28.11 14.15 -27.23
CA ASP A 224 26.93 14.26 -28.11
C ASP A 224 25.61 13.80 -27.46
N GLN A 225 25.62 13.55 -26.14
CA GLN A 225 24.41 13.20 -25.38
C GLN A 225 23.30 14.24 -25.62
N ASN A 226 22.13 13.76 -26.02
CA ASN A 226 20.99 14.63 -26.31
C ASN A 226 20.27 15.07 -25.03
N TYR A 227 20.60 16.26 -24.55
CA TYR A 227 19.93 16.92 -23.42
C TYR A 227 18.68 17.68 -23.90
N ARG A 228 17.55 17.47 -23.23
CA ARG A 228 16.28 18.11 -23.61
C ARG A 228 16.28 19.60 -23.21
N PRO A 229 16.11 20.54 -24.15
CA PRO A 229 15.94 21.95 -23.81
C PRO A 229 14.54 22.26 -23.29
N PHE A 230 14.43 23.32 -22.49
CA PHE A 230 13.15 23.87 -22.04
C PHE A 230 12.72 25.05 -22.93
N ASP A 231 11.46 25.06 -23.36
CA ASP A 231 10.91 26.15 -24.17
C ASP A 231 10.38 27.30 -23.29
N PHE A 232 11.17 28.37 -23.20
CA PHE A 232 10.83 29.60 -22.46
C PHE A 232 9.86 30.53 -23.19
N ARG A 233 9.33 30.16 -24.37
CA ARG A 233 8.36 31.02 -25.07
C ARG A 233 7.09 31.23 -24.24
N TRP A 234 6.80 32.50 -23.95
CA TRP A 234 5.59 32.91 -23.25
C TRP A 234 4.49 33.32 -24.23
N ASN A 235 3.25 32.87 -23.99
CA ASN A 235 2.13 33.27 -24.84
C ASN A 235 1.77 34.73 -24.61
N ARG A 236 2.26 35.61 -25.48
CA ARG A 236 2.07 37.07 -25.42
C ARG A 236 0.61 37.53 -25.44
N TYR A 237 -0.36 36.69 -25.78
CA TYR A 237 -1.77 37.07 -25.90
C TYR A 237 -2.63 36.63 -24.71
N GLU A 238 -2.07 35.87 -23.78
CA GLU A 238 -2.82 35.18 -22.73
C GLU A 238 -2.13 35.28 -21.37
N THR A 239 -1.46 36.40 -21.11
CA THR A 239 -0.80 36.67 -19.83
C THR A 239 -1.86 36.95 -18.76
N PRO A 240 -2.04 36.10 -17.74
CA PRO A 240 -3.09 36.30 -16.74
C PRO A 240 -2.75 37.43 -15.79
N ILE A 241 -3.72 38.30 -15.53
CA ILE A 241 -3.65 39.41 -14.56
C ILE A 241 -4.96 39.46 -13.77
N VAL A 242 -4.99 40.22 -12.68
CA VAL A 242 -6.22 40.41 -11.88
C VAL A 242 -6.70 41.85 -12.01
N GLU A 243 -7.93 42.03 -12.45
CA GLU A 243 -8.68 43.29 -12.36
C GLU A 243 -9.42 43.33 -11.03
N PHE A 244 -9.36 44.46 -10.33
CA PHE A 244 -10.04 44.65 -9.04
C PHE A 244 -10.45 46.11 -8.84
N GLU A 245 -11.48 46.33 -8.03
CA GLU A 245 -12.03 47.67 -7.76
C GLU A 245 -11.83 48.07 -6.29
N ILE A 246 -11.22 49.24 -6.05
CA ILE A 246 -11.09 49.85 -4.72
C ILE A 246 -11.54 51.31 -4.84
N ASP A 247 -12.42 51.75 -3.93
CA ASP A 247 -12.94 53.12 -3.88
C ASP A 247 -13.56 53.60 -5.21
N GLY A 248 -14.19 52.68 -5.97
CA GLY A 248 -14.77 52.99 -7.28
C GLY A 248 -13.75 53.07 -8.43
N ILE A 249 -12.48 52.77 -8.18
CA ILE A 249 -11.39 52.85 -9.16
C ILE A 249 -10.94 51.43 -9.53
N ILE A 250 -11.04 51.13 -10.83
CA ILE A 250 -10.51 49.89 -11.40
C ILE A 250 -8.99 49.94 -11.43
N LYS A 251 -8.37 48.90 -10.87
CA LYS A 251 -6.92 48.68 -10.82
C LYS A 251 -6.58 47.28 -11.30
N TYR A 252 -5.29 47.04 -11.54
CA TYR A 252 -4.79 45.76 -12.05
C TYR A 252 -3.58 45.25 -11.29
N ALA A 253 -3.41 43.93 -11.23
CA ALA A 253 -2.31 43.28 -10.54
C ALA A 253 -1.63 42.22 -11.41
N ASN A 254 -0.31 42.38 -11.61
CA ASN A 254 0.56 41.38 -12.25
C ASN A 254 1.27 40.52 -11.20
N VAL A 255 0.94 39.22 -11.18
CA VAL A 255 1.31 38.29 -10.09
C VAL A 255 2.63 37.52 -10.30
N PHE A 256 3.45 37.90 -11.28
CA PHE A 256 4.74 37.23 -11.56
C PHE A 256 5.88 38.19 -11.88
N ASP A 257 5.63 39.32 -12.57
CA ASP A 257 6.68 40.26 -12.95
C ASP A 257 7.11 41.12 -11.74
N PRO A 258 8.34 40.96 -11.21
CA PRO A 258 8.81 41.72 -10.06
C PRO A 258 8.88 43.23 -10.33
N LYS A 259 9.02 43.66 -11.59
CA LYS A 259 9.19 45.08 -11.95
C LYS A 259 7.89 45.87 -11.96
N ILE A 260 6.74 45.20 -11.99
CA ILE A 260 5.43 45.84 -12.02
C ILE A 260 4.92 46.04 -10.57
N SER A 261 4.61 47.28 -10.21
CA SER A 261 4.05 47.63 -8.90
C SER A 261 2.57 47.26 -8.77
N PHE A 262 2.07 47.16 -7.54
CA PHE A 262 0.64 46.97 -7.26
C PHE A 262 -0.22 48.05 -7.93
N GLY A 263 -1.37 47.65 -8.47
CA GLY A 263 -2.32 48.54 -9.14
C GLY A 263 -1.97 48.93 -10.58
N LYS A 264 -0.88 48.40 -11.16
CA LYS A 264 -0.42 48.72 -12.51
C LYS A 264 -0.46 47.53 -13.47
N LEU A 265 -0.67 47.85 -14.75
CA LEU A 265 -0.47 46.94 -15.88
C LEU A 265 0.96 47.04 -16.42
N LYS A 266 1.38 46.05 -17.20
CA LYS A 266 2.63 46.12 -17.96
C LYS A 266 2.45 46.93 -19.25
N SER A 267 1.31 46.75 -19.91
CA SER A 267 0.83 47.56 -21.02
C SER A 267 -0.02 48.71 -20.48
N GLU A 268 0.42 49.95 -20.68
CA GLU A 268 -0.37 51.14 -20.36
C GLU A 268 -1.62 51.32 -21.25
N ASN A 269 -1.87 50.38 -22.18
CA ASN A 269 -3.02 50.40 -23.09
C ASN A 269 -4.09 49.36 -22.68
N PRO A 270 -5.25 49.80 -22.13
CA PRO A 270 -6.38 48.93 -21.73
C PRO A 270 -7.03 48.16 -22.89
N ALA A 271 -6.90 48.61 -24.15
CA ALA A 271 -7.43 47.90 -25.31
C ALA A 271 -6.74 46.55 -25.58
N LYS A 272 -5.69 46.23 -24.81
CA LYS A 272 -4.97 44.95 -24.85
C LYS A 272 -5.44 43.95 -23.79
N LEU A 273 -6.56 44.23 -23.12
CA LEU A 273 -7.18 43.35 -22.15
C LEU A 273 -8.36 42.60 -22.76
N LYS A 274 -8.50 41.32 -22.40
CA LYS A 274 -9.70 40.52 -22.66
C LYS A 274 -10.05 39.72 -21.42
N GLU A 275 -11.33 39.46 -21.22
CA GLU A 275 -11.75 38.59 -20.12
C GLU A 275 -11.21 37.17 -20.30
N ALA A 276 -10.80 36.57 -19.20
CA ALA A 276 -10.18 35.27 -19.25
C ALA A 276 -11.22 34.16 -19.38
N LYS A 277 -10.92 33.14 -20.19
CA LYS A 277 -11.80 31.98 -20.36
C LYS A 277 -11.93 31.20 -19.03
N PRO A 278 -12.99 30.38 -18.87
CA PRO A 278 -13.12 29.49 -17.74
C PRO A 278 -11.89 28.59 -17.58
N ILE A 279 -11.50 28.37 -16.32
CA ILE A 279 -10.38 27.51 -15.95
C ILE A 279 -10.55 26.12 -16.55
N LYS A 280 -9.44 25.50 -16.93
CA LYS A 280 -9.38 24.07 -17.25
C LYS A 280 -8.55 23.37 -16.17
N SER A 281 -9.19 22.49 -15.39
CA SER A 281 -8.48 21.68 -14.41
C SER A 281 -7.72 20.53 -15.06
N ASN A 282 -6.75 20.00 -14.32
CA ASN A 282 -6.11 18.74 -14.67
C ASN A 282 -7.09 17.57 -14.57
N GLU A 283 -7.15 16.75 -15.62
CA GLU A 283 -8.02 15.58 -15.78
C GLU A 283 -7.22 14.27 -15.84
N ASP A 284 -5.91 14.32 -15.59
CA ASP A 284 -5.06 13.15 -15.48
C ASP A 284 -5.58 12.21 -14.38
N LYS A 285 -5.42 10.91 -14.60
CA LYS A 285 -5.96 9.85 -13.73
C LYS A 285 -4.85 9.01 -13.16
N VAL A 286 -5.07 8.52 -11.95
CA VAL A 286 -4.27 7.45 -11.34
C VAL A 286 -5.17 6.23 -11.25
N ALA A 287 -4.76 5.15 -11.90
CA ALA A 287 -5.37 3.83 -11.77
C ALA A 287 -4.47 2.93 -10.93
N ILE A 288 -5.06 2.25 -9.94
CA ILE A 288 -4.38 1.32 -9.04
C ILE A 288 -5.07 -0.03 -9.19
N LYS A 289 -4.28 -1.10 -9.34
CA LYS A 289 -4.78 -2.46 -9.42
C LYS A 289 -3.91 -3.38 -8.57
N LEU A 290 -4.55 -4.20 -7.74
CA LEU A 290 -3.93 -5.39 -7.16
C LEU A 290 -4.37 -6.61 -7.94
N SER A 291 -3.41 -7.47 -8.25
CA SER A 291 -3.64 -8.77 -8.89
C SER A 291 -2.88 -9.87 -8.14
N TYR A 292 -3.23 -11.12 -8.41
CA TYR A 292 -2.60 -12.27 -7.80
C TYR A 292 -2.39 -13.42 -8.79
N ARG A 293 -1.48 -14.33 -8.45
CA ARG A 293 -1.28 -15.63 -9.13
C ARG A 293 -1.46 -16.74 -8.11
N ASP A 294 -1.93 -17.91 -8.56
CA ASP A 294 -2.09 -19.08 -7.71
C ASP A 294 -1.20 -20.26 -8.14
N SER A 295 -1.00 -21.21 -7.23
CA SER A 295 -0.14 -22.38 -7.43
C SER A 295 -0.63 -23.35 -8.52
N ILE A 296 -1.92 -23.36 -8.86
CA ILE A 296 -2.51 -24.30 -9.83
C ILE A 296 -2.29 -23.79 -11.26
N THR A 297 -2.63 -22.52 -11.47
CA THR A 297 -2.52 -21.76 -12.72
C THR A 297 -1.55 -20.59 -12.56
N PRO A 298 -0.26 -20.83 -12.23
CA PRO A 298 0.68 -19.77 -11.88
C PRO A 298 0.91 -18.77 -13.02
N LEU A 299 0.73 -19.19 -14.27
CA LEU A 299 0.87 -18.31 -15.43
C LEU A 299 -0.34 -17.39 -15.67
N ASP A 300 -1.48 -17.64 -15.03
CA ASP A 300 -2.66 -16.79 -15.11
C ASP A 300 -2.69 -15.77 -13.98
N GLU A 301 -2.80 -14.49 -14.33
CA GLU A 301 -2.84 -13.40 -13.36
C GLU A 301 -4.26 -12.86 -13.22
N LYS A 302 -4.78 -12.93 -12.00
CA LYS A 302 -6.17 -12.68 -11.69
C LYS A 302 -6.29 -11.35 -10.95
N GLU A 303 -7.28 -10.55 -11.30
CA GLU A 303 -7.54 -9.29 -10.59
C GLU A 303 -8.05 -9.58 -9.17
N LEU A 304 -7.59 -8.78 -8.21
CA LEU A 304 -8.03 -8.81 -6.83
C LEU A 304 -8.98 -7.64 -6.55
N ILE A 305 -8.50 -6.42 -6.77
CA ILE A 305 -9.23 -5.15 -6.67
C ILE A 305 -8.60 -4.10 -7.59
N SER A 306 -9.40 -3.18 -8.12
CA SER A 306 -8.93 -2.05 -8.92
C SER A 306 -9.71 -0.77 -8.63
N GLY A 307 -9.08 0.38 -8.86
CA GLY A 307 -9.66 1.70 -8.64
C GLY A 307 -9.02 2.79 -9.49
N GLN A 308 -9.74 3.89 -9.71
CA GLN A 308 -9.27 5.00 -10.52
C GLN A 308 -9.80 6.34 -10.00
N TRP A 309 -8.90 7.31 -9.84
CA TRP A 309 -9.20 8.65 -9.35
C TRP A 309 -8.60 9.72 -10.26
N LEU A 310 -9.14 10.94 -10.20
CA LEU A 310 -8.46 12.10 -10.79
C LEU A 310 -7.23 12.43 -9.93
N ALA A 311 -6.11 12.71 -10.58
CA ALA A 311 -4.86 13.01 -9.90
C ALA A 311 -5.01 14.24 -8.97
N ARG A 312 -5.71 15.29 -9.41
CA ARG A 312 -6.03 16.47 -8.59
C ARG A 312 -6.82 16.16 -7.31
N ASP A 313 -7.54 15.04 -7.27
CA ASP A 313 -8.33 14.61 -6.11
C ASP A 313 -7.52 13.71 -5.17
N LEU A 314 -6.31 13.29 -5.58
CA LEU A 314 -5.38 12.50 -4.77
C LEU A 314 -4.25 13.32 -4.18
N VAL A 315 -3.81 14.40 -4.83
CA VAL A 315 -2.67 15.17 -4.33
C VAL A 315 -2.93 15.71 -2.91
N GLY A 316 -2.03 15.43 -1.98
CA GLY A 316 -2.14 15.73 -0.54
C GLY A 316 -2.90 14.67 0.28
N ARG A 317 -3.24 13.52 -0.32
CA ARG A 317 -4.05 12.45 0.27
C ARG A 317 -3.36 11.10 0.14
N GLN A 318 -3.95 10.07 0.74
CA GLN A 318 -3.40 8.72 0.75
C GLN A 318 -4.44 7.70 0.27
N ILE A 319 -3.97 6.61 -0.33
CA ILE A 319 -4.78 5.42 -0.59
C ILE A 319 -4.19 4.27 0.23
N GLY A 320 -4.96 3.73 1.16
CA GLY A 320 -4.63 2.48 1.86
C GLY A 320 -5.06 1.29 1.01
N ALA A 321 -4.11 0.43 0.63
CA ALA A 321 -4.37 -0.83 -0.04
C ALA A 321 -4.21 -1.97 0.98
N CYS A 322 -5.34 -2.36 1.58
CA CYS A 322 -5.40 -3.20 2.78
C CYS A 322 -6.28 -4.45 2.57
N PHE A 323 -6.22 -5.37 3.53
CA PHE A 323 -6.94 -6.64 3.51
C PHE A 323 -7.64 -6.88 4.86
N LEU A 324 -8.97 -6.71 4.91
CA LEU A 324 -9.71 -6.88 6.18
C LEU A 324 -9.85 -8.36 6.52
N ASN A 325 -9.54 -8.77 7.75
CA ASN A 325 -9.59 -10.18 8.17
C ASN A 325 -10.99 -10.72 8.52
N ASN A 326 -12.02 -9.87 8.51
CA ASN A 326 -13.41 -10.24 8.78
C ASN A 326 -13.64 -10.90 10.16
N LEU A 327 -12.92 -10.46 11.20
CA LEU A 327 -13.06 -10.90 12.59
C LEU A 327 -13.47 -9.73 13.48
N SER A 328 -14.39 -9.92 14.43
CA SER A 328 -14.65 -8.98 15.53
C SER A 328 -13.48 -8.89 16.52
N LEU A 329 -13.37 -7.82 17.32
CA LEU A 329 -12.32 -7.71 18.37
C LEU A 329 -12.30 -8.92 19.30
N GLU A 330 -13.46 -9.45 19.67
CA GLU A 330 -13.59 -10.65 20.48
C GLU A 330 -13.02 -11.87 19.75
N GLU A 331 -13.43 -12.10 18.49
CA GLU A 331 -12.92 -13.21 17.68
C GLU A 331 -11.40 -13.18 17.48
N GLN A 332 -10.82 -11.98 17.40
CA GLN A 332 -9.38 -11.78 17.26
C GLN A 332 -8.60 -12.23 18.49
N THR A 333 -9.20 -12.19 19.68
CA THR A 333 -8.52 -12.56 20.93
C THR A 333 -8.32 -14.07 21.13
N TYR A 334 -8.92 -14.90 20.28
CA TYR A 334 -8.76 -16.36 20.34
C TYR A 334 -8.52 -17.01 18.98
N THR A 335 -8.49 -16.23 17.88
CA THR A 335 -8.11 -16.72 16.56
C THR A 335 -6.61 -16.57 16.39
N SER A 336 -5.88 -17.65 16.09
CA SER A 336 -4.46 -17.55 15.72
C SER A 336 -4.30 -16.84 14.37
N ALA A 337 -3.26 -16.03 14.19
CA ALA A 337 -2.96 -15.39 12.91
C ALA A 337 -2.84 -16.40 11.76
N GLY A 338 -2.28 -17.59 12.02
CA GLY A 338 -2.20 -18.67 11.02
C GLY A 338 -3.56 -19.25 10.60
N ASN A 339 -4.62 -19.04 11.39
CA ASN A 339 -5.98 -19.48 11.07
C ASN A 339 -6.77 -18.44 10.26
N VAL A 340 -6.27 -17.21 10.15
CA VAL A 340 -6.91 -16.17 9.36
C VAL A 340 -6.70 -16.49 7.88
N ASN A 341 -7.76 -16.84 7.17
CA ASN A 341 -7.63 -17.30 5.80
C ASN A 341 -8.63 -16.65 4.83
N VAL A 342 -9.43 -15.70 5.30
CA VAL A 342 -10.37 -14.90 4.51
C VAL A 342 -10.04 -13.42 4.70
N PHE A 343 -9.84 -12.74 3.58
CA PHE A 343 -9.44 -11.34 3.54
C PHE A 343 -10.33 -10.55 2.59
N THR A 344 -10.71 -9.34 2.95
CA THR A 344 -11.49 -8.44 2.09
C THR A 344 -10.57 -7.34 1.55
N PRO A 345 -10.19 -7.38 0.26
CA PRO A 345 -9.31 -6.36 -0.31
C PRO A 345 -10.00 -4.99 -0.36
N THR A 346 -9.27 -3.93 -0.03
CA THR A 346 -9.78 -2.56 0.01
C THR A 346 -8.79 -1.58 -0.63
N LEU A 347 -9.30 -0.54 -1.28
CA LEU A 347 -8.57 0.66 -1.65
C LEU A 347 -9.27 1.85 -0.98
N ALA A 348 -8.76 2.28 0.17
CA ALA A 348 -9.39 3.27 1.03
C ALA A 348 -8.75 4.65 0.88
N LEU A 349 -9.54 5.65 0.49
CA LEU A 349 -9.10 7.05 0.44
C LEU A 349 -9.05 7.65 1.84
N GLN A 350 -7.91 8.25 2.17
CA GLN A 350 -7.73 9.03 3.39
C GLN A 350 -7.46 10.49 3.04
N ALA A 351 -8.32 11.38 3.55
CA ALA A 351 -8.27 12.81 3.29
C ALA A 351 -8.59 13.60 4.56
N LEU A 352 -7.57 14.25 5.13
CA LEU A 352 -7.66 15.02 6.38
C LEU A 352 -8.54 16.28 6.29
N ASP A 353 -8.89 16.71 5.08
CA ASP A 353 -9.68 17.90 4.79
C ASP A 353 -11.03 17.60 4.15
N ALA A 354 -11.40 16.32 4.05
CA ALA A 354 -12.64 15.89 3.42
C ALA A 354 -13.68 15.43 4.44
N SER A 355 -14.95 15.45 4.01
CA SER A 355 -15.98 14.75 4.75
C SER A 355 -15.75 13.25 4.67
N ALA A 356 -16.31 12.61 5.65
CA ALA A 356 -16.24 11.18 5.82
C ALA A 356 -17.08 10.46 4.74
N ASP A 357 -18.23 11.03 4.32
CA ASP A 357 -19.00 10.54 3.16
C ASP A 357 -18.18 10.60 1.86
N PHE A 358 -17.41 11.68 1.66
CA PHE A 358 -16.54 11.82 0.50
C PHE A 358 -15.47 10.71 0.47
N MET A 359 -14.86 10.39 1.60
CA MET A 359 -13.88 9.30 1.68
C MET A 359 -14.53 7.94 1.36
N ALA A 360 -15.77 7.71 1.81
CA ALA A 360 -16.53 6.49 1.52
C ALA A 360 -16.82 6.33 0.02
N GLU A 361 -17.38 7.35 -0.61
CA GLU A 361 -17.75 7.35 -2.04
C GLU A 361 -16.55 7.19 -2.97
N ASN A 362 -15.35 7.56 -2.49
CA ASN A 362 -14.10 7.46 -3.23
C ASN A 362 -13.21 6.30 -2.74
N SER A 363 -13.74 5.39 -1.91
CA SER A 363 -13.08 4.15 -1.50
C SER A 363 -13.71 2.94 -2.19
N ILE A 364 -12.95 1.86 -2.32
CA ILE A 364 -13.39 0.64 -3.00
C ILE A 364 -13.21 -0.56 -2.07
N LEU A 365 -14.26 -1.37 -1.97
CA LEU A 365 -14.27 -2.63 -1.24
C LEU A 365 -14.58 -3.76 -2.23
N ALA A 366 -13.72 -4.77 -2.28
CA ALA A 366 -13.94 -5.94 -3.10
C ALA A 366 -14.65 -7.06 -2.31
N ASP A 367 -15.13 -8.08 -3.02
CA ASP A 367 -15.60 -9.32 -2.40
C ASP A 367 -14.48 -9.95 -1.53
N PRO A 368 -14.81 -10.49 -0.33
CA PRO A 368 -13.86 -11.29 0.43
C PRO A 368 -13.27 -12.43 -0.39
N VAL A 369 -11.98 -12.72 -0.17
CA VAL A 369 -11.22 -13.75 -0.85
C VAL A 369 -10.51 -14.64 0.17
N THR A 370 -10.44 -15.94 -0.10
CA THR A 370 -9.60 -16.83 0.71
C THR A 370 -8.14 -16.78 0.27
N LEU A 371 -7.22 -17.25 1.12
CA LEU A 371 -5.81 -17.48 0.72
C LEU A 371 -5.64 -18.53 -0.40
N SER A 372 -6.69 -19.28 -0.75
CA SER A 372 -6.74 -20.16 -1.93
C SER A 372 -7.33 -19.46 -3.17
N GLY A 373 -7.64 -18.17 -3.10
CA GLY A 373 -8.20 -17.39 -4.20
C GLY A 373 -9.71 -17.56 -4.44
N LYS A 374 -10.47 -18.08 -3.47
CA LYS A 374 -11.94 -18.23 -3.61
C LYS A 374 -12.63 -16.94 -3.20
N ARG A 375 -13.49 -16.40 -4.06
CA ARG A 375 -14.30 -15.20 -3.78
C ARG A 375 -15.60 -15.56 -3.05
N ILE A 376 -15.94 -14.78 -2.05
CA ILE A 376 -17.18 -14.88 -1.26
C ILE A 376 -18.04 -13.68 -1.63
N LYS A 377 -19.20 -13.91 -2.25
CA LYS A 377 -20.16 -12.87 -2.59
C LYS A 377 -21.29 -12.87 -1.58
N LEU A 378 -21.61 -11.70 -1.06
CA LEU A 378 -22.68 -11.50 -0.08
C LEU A 378 -23.95 -10.90 -0.70
N ASP A 379 -24.05 -10.85 -2.03
CA ASP A 379 -25.16 -10.23 -2.74
C ASP A 379 -26.50 -10.96 -2.51
N GLY A 380 -27.45 -10.28 -1.84
CA GLY A 380 -28.83 -10.72 -1.66
C GLY A 380 -29.05 -11.67 -0.47
N ASN A 381 -30.25 -12.26 -0.38
CA ASN A 381 -30.62 -13.20 0.70
C ASN A 381 -29.90 -14.56 0.63
N GLN A 382 -28.91 -14.76 -0.24
CA GLN A 382 -28.21 -16.04 -0.43
C GLN A 382 -26.70 -15.81 -0.67
N PRO A 383 -25.85 -15.99 0.35
CA PRO A 383 -24.41 -15.85 0.19
C PRO A 383 -23.86 -16.91 -0.78
N LYS A 384 -22.86 -16.54 -1.57
CA LYS A 384 -22.20 -17.43 -2.53
C LYS A 384 -20.70 -17.54 -2.29
N ILE A 385 -20.15 -18.75 -2.39
CA ILE A 385 -18.70 -18.97 -2.35
C ILE A 385 -18.26 -19.58 -3.68
N ASN A 386 -17.43 -18.87 -4.43
CA ASN A 386 -16.99 -19.25 -5.77
C ASN A 386 -18.18 -19.66 -6.68
N ASN A 387 -19.26 -18.88 -6.63
CA ASN A 387 -20.56 -19.09 -7.29
C ASN A 387 -21.44 -20.23 -6.76
N VAL A 388 -21.05 -20.93 -5.69
CA VAL A 388 -21.92 -21.89 -4.98
C VAL A 388 -22.90 -21.14 -4.12
N THR A 389 -24.19 -21.39 -4.31
CA THR A 389 -25.23 -20.78 -3.47
C THR A 389 -25.40 -21.58 -2.19
N LEU A 390 -25.24 -20.92 -1.03
CA LEU A 390 -25.58 -21.50 0.25
C LEU A 390 -27.09 -21.35 0.49
N LEU A 391 -27.74 -22.41 0.98
CA LEU A 391 -29.15 -22.36 1.35
C LEU A 391 -29.32 -21.43 2.56
N SER A 392 -30.19 -20.43 2.45
CA SER A 392 -30.35 -19.35 3.44
C SER A 392 -31.43 -19.60 4.51
N LYS A 393 -31.77 -20.87 4.78
CA LYS A 393 -32.91 -21.21 5.65
C LYS A 393 -32.47 -21.89 6.95
N SER A 394 -32.13 -21.08 7.95
CA SER A 394 -32.08 -21.54 9.34
C SER A 394 -33.51 -21.87 9.80
N ASN A 395 -33.90 -23.13 9.72
CA ASN A 395 -35.00 -23.62 10.54
C ASN A 395 -34.38 -24.05 11.87
N ALA A 396 -34.64 -23.29 12.94
CA ALA A 396 -34.11 -23.57 14.27
C ALA A 396 -34.46 -24.98 14.80
N ASN A 397 -35.44 -25.67 14.20
CA ASN A 397 -35.77 -27.06 14.54
C ASN A 397 -34.98 -28.12 13.75
N LEU A 398 -34.25 -27.77 12.68
CA LEU A 398 -33.43 -28.74 11.92
C LEU A 398 -32.30 -29.30 12.78
N GLN A 399 -31.66 -28.44 13.58
CA GLN A 399 -30.58 -28.82 14.50
C GLN A 399 -31.04 -29.92 15.47
N LYS A 400 -32.28 -29.85 15.95
CA LYS A 400 -32.88 -30.84 16.86
C LYS A 400 -33.19 -32.19 16.22
N GLN A 401 -33.26 -32.26 14.89
CA GLN A 401 -33.49 -33.50 14.16
C GLN A 401 -32.21 -34.31 13.94
N VAL A 402 -31.04 -33.69 14.17
CA VAL A 402 -29.74 -34.36 14.05
C VAL A 402 -29.58 -35.35 15.20
N GLU A 403 -29.45 -36.62 14.87
CA GLU A 403 -29.19 -37.72 15.82
C GLU A 403 -27.78 -38.28 15.66
N GLN A 404 -27.18 -38.15 14.47
CA GLN A 404 -25.84 -38.64 14.19
C GLN A 404 -25.07 -37.66 13.31
N LEU A 405 -23.76 -37.52 13.60
CA LEU A 405 -22.79 -36.83 12.77
C LEU A 405 -21.74 -37.82 12.26
N GLU A 406 -21.30 -37.61 11.03
CA GLU A 406 -20.11 -38.25 10.46
C GLU A 406 -19.21 -37.17 9.88
N ILE A 407 -17.90 -37.29 10.12
CA ILE A 407 -16.91 -36.32 9.67
C ILE A 407 -15.72 -37.04 9.01
N ILE A 408 -15.29 -36.50 7.88
CA ILE A 408 -14.10 -36.93 7.15
C ILE A 408 -13.19 -35.71 6.97
N ALA A 409 -11.94 -35.81 7.40
CA ALA A 409 -10.93 -34.79 7.16
C ALA A 409 -9.99 -35.22 6.02
N LYS A 410 -9.71 -34.30 5.09
CA LYS A 410 -8.72 -34.46 4.03
C LYS A 410 -7.82 -33.24 3.98
N THR A 411 -6.50 -33.45 3.84
CA THR A 411 -5.55 -32.35 3.66
C THR A 411 -5.62 -31.83 2.21
N THR A 412 -5.54 -30.52 2.03
CA THR A 412 -5.58 -29.86 0.71
C THR A 412 -4.23 -29.20 0.39
N GLY A 413 -3.14 -29.79 0.88
CA GLY A 413 -1.82 -29.16 0.97
C GLY A 413 -1.65 -28.36 2.25
N TYR A 414 -0.45 -28.32 2.82
CA TYR A 414 -0.20 -27.68 4.11
C TYR A 414 -0.39 -26.14 4.03
N PRO A 415 -1.01 -25.49 5.04
CA PRO A 415 -1.72 -26.04 6.19
C PRO A 415 -3.24 -26.25 5.95
N GLY A 416 -3.71 -26.27 4.71
CA GLY A 416 -5.14 -26.37 4.37
C GLY A 416 -5.76 -27.75 4.65
N VAL A 417 -6.98 -27.73 5.18
CA VAL A 417 -7.78 -28.92 5.50
C VAL A 417 -9.22 -28.72 5.04
N ARG A 418 -9.80 -29.76 4.45
CA ARG A 418 -11.21 -29.86 4.07
C ARG A 418 -11.91 -30.88 4.98
N LEU A 419 -13.02 -30.47 5.58
CA LEU A 419 -13.91 -31.30 6.38
C LEU A 419 -15.19 -31.56 5.59
N SER A 420 -15.52 -32.82 5.36
CA SER A 420 -16.81 -33.25 4.83
C SER A 420 -17.66 -33.80 5.96
N VAL A 421 -18.81 -33.19 6.22
CA VAL A 421 -19.69 -33.52 7.34
C VAL A 421 -21.05 -33.98 6.83
N SER A 422 -21.56 -35.07 7.41
CA SER A 422 -22.94 -35.54 7.21
C SER A 422 -23.71 -35.46 8.52
N ALA A 423 -24.84 -34.76 8.50
CA ALA A 423 -25.81 -34.77 9.59
C ALA A 423 -26.97 -35.69 9.21
N LYS A 424 -27.30 -36.67 10.07
CA LYS A 424 -28.33 -37.67 9.80
C LYS A 424 -29.45 -37.60 10.83
N ALA A 425 -30.68 -37.77 10.34
CA ALA A 425 -31.85 -37.98 11.17
C ALA A 425 -31.90 -39.42 11.71
N LYS A 426 -32.85 -39.69 12.63
CA LYS A 426 -33.04 -41.02 13.25
C LYS A 426 -33.23 -42.17 12.24
N ASN A 427 -33.81 -41.88 11.08
CA ASN A 427 -34.05 -42.87 10.01
C ASN A 427 -32.85 -43.05 9.07
N GLY A 428 -31.75 -42.34 9.28
CA GLY A 428 -30.55 -42.37 8.45
C GLY A 428 -30.53 -41.36 7.30
N ASP A 429 -31.61 -40.60 7.09
CA ASP A 429 -31.69 -39.60 6.03
C ASP A 429 -30.74 -38.42 6.30
N LEU A 430 -30.11 -37.90 5.24
CA LEU A 430 -29.27 -36.71 5.30
C LEU A 430 -30.12 -35.45 5.54
N ILE A 431 -29.70 -34.63 6.51
CA ILE A 431 -30.28 -33.33 6.80
C ILE A 431 -29.45 -32.27 6.10
N GLU A 432 -30.07 -31.44 5.25
CA GLU A 432 -29.43 -30.31 4.56
C GLU A 432 -29.93 -28.95 5.12
N GLY A 433 -29.21 -27.87 4.85
CA GLY A 433 -29.64 -26.51 5.17
C GLY A 433 -29.31 -25.99 6.58
N LEU A 434 -28.52 -26.74 7.39
CA LEU A 434 -27.94 -26.18 8.60
C LEU A 434 -27.01 -25.01 8.26
N ALA A 435 -26.97 -24.01 9.14
CA ALA A 435 -26.07 -22.86 9.04
C ALA A 435 -24.69 -23.20 9.63
N ALA A 436 -23.65 -22.43 9.28
CA ALA A 436 -22.30 -22.64 9.82
C ALA A 436 -22.29 -22.59 11.36
N ASN A 437 -23.07 -21.67 11.95
CA ASN A 437 -23.14 -21.46 13.40
C ASN A 437 -23.86 -22.60 14.14
N ASP A 438 -24.52 -23.52 13.43
CA ASP A 438 -25.12 -24.71 14.06
C ASP A 438 -24.05 -25.74 14.47
N PHE A 439 -22.83 -25.61 13.94
CA PHE A 439 -21.68 -26.47 14.19
C PHE A 439 -20.62 -25.77 15.05
N LYS A 440 -19.97 -26.53 15.93
CA LYS A 440 -18.78 -26.12 16.67
C LYS A 440 -17.63 -27.05 16.28
N PHE A 441 -16.45 -26.50 16.03
CA PHE A 441 -15.27 -27.26 15.62
C PHE A 441 -14.11 -27.07 16.58
N LYS A 442 -13.37 -28.14 16.84
CA LYS A 442 -12.10 -28.10 17.57
C LYS A 442 -11.03 -28.92 16.86
N GLU A 443 -9.78 -28.49 16.96
CA GLU A 443 -8.59 -29.30 16.63
C GLU A 443 -7.65 -29.35 17.81
N ASP A 444 -7.22 -30.56 18.15
CA ASP A 444 -6.33 -30.81 19.28
C ASP A 444 -6.87 -30.16 20.57
N GLY A 445 -8.21 -30.17 20.73
CA GLY A 445 -8.94 -29.57 21.85
C GLY A 445 -9.17 -28.06 21.77
N LYS A 446 -8.58 -27.37 20.78
CA LYS A 446 -8.70 -25.91 20.61
C LYS A 446 -9.83 -25.55 19.64
N PRO A 447 -10.71 -24.59 19.97
CA PRO A 447 -11.70 -24.08 19.03
C PRO A 447 -11.05 -23.59 17.74
N MET A 448 -11.70 -23.84 16.60
CA MET A 448 -11.25 -23.34 15.30
C MET A 448 -12.37 -22.65 14.55
N ARG A 449 -12.01 -21.69 13.70
CA ARG A 449 -12.91 -21.12 12.71
C ARG A 449 -12.78 -21.92 11.40
N VAL A 450 -13.91 -22.27 10.83
CA VAL A 450 -13.98 -22.95 9.53
C VAL A 450 -14.84 -22.14 8.57
N THR A 451 -14.53 -22.22 7.29
CA THR A 451 -15.31 -21.60 6.21
C THR A 451 -16.23 -22.65 5.61
N MET A 452 -17.55 -22.46 5.74
CA MET A 452 -18.53 -23.37 5.15
C MET A 452 -18.68 -23.09 3.65
N GLU A 453 -18.35 -24.06 2.81
CA GLU A 453 -18.42 -23.93 1.34
C GLU A 453 -19.69 -24.50 0.72
N SER A 454 -20.35 -25.42 1.43
CA SER A 454 -21.62 -26.01 1.03
C SER A 454 -22.43 -26.41 2.26
N ASN A 455 -23.75 -26.30 2.17
CA ASN A 455 -24.71 -26.80 3.16
C ASN A 455 -25.83 -27.66 2.53
N GLN A 456 -25.55 -28.19 1.35
CA GLN A 456 -26.42 -29.06 0.55
C GLN A 456 -25.54 -29.98 -0.31
N ARG A 457 -26.09 -31.04 -0.89
CA ARG A 457 -25.33 -31.90 -1.81
C ARG A 457 -24.88 -31.13 -3.07
N THR A 458 -23.61 -30.77 -3.09
CA THR A 458 -22.98 -29.95 -4.15
C THR A 458 -21.73 -30.68 -4.67
N PRO A 459 -21.87 -31.70 -5.54
CA PRO A 459 -20.72 -32.40 -6.08
C PRO A 459 -19.83 -31.45 -6.89
N ARG A 460 -18.52 -31.53 -6.66
CA ARG A 460 -17.49 -30.74 -7.35
C ARG A 460 -16.76 -31.63 -8.34
N ILE A 461 -16.96 -31.40 -9.62
CA ILE A 461 -16.43 -32.25 -10.69
C ILE A 461 -15.46 -31.42 -11.54
N LEU A 462 -14.24 -31.94 -11.70
CA LEU A 462 -13.25 -31.39 -12.61
C LEU A 462 -13.19 -32.24 -13.86
N ILE A 463 -13.60 -31.66 -14.99
CA ILE A 463 -13.46 -32.25 -16.30
C ILE A 463 -12.12 -31.80 -16.89
N MET A 464 -11.29 -32.73 -17.29
CA MET A 464 -10.01 -32.49 -17.94
C MET A 464 -10.02 -33.18 -19.30
N HIS A 465 -9.37 -32.56 -20.28
CA HIS A 465 -9.09 -33.25 -21.53
C HIS A 465 -7.72 -32.88 -22.06
N ASP A 466 -7.04 -33.87 -22.66
CA ASP A 466 -5.87 -33.62 -23.49
C ASP A 466 -6.31 -32.83 -24.73
N GLY A 467 -5.59 -31.74 -24.98
CA GLY A 467 -5.78 -30.83 -26.09
C GLY A 467 -4.80 -31.07 -27.24
N SER A 468 -4.03 -32.16 -27.19
CA SER A 468 -3.08 -32.59 -28.22
C SER A 468 -3.76 -32.88 -29.56
N SER A 469 -2.97 -32.81 -30.64
CA SER A 469 -3.44 -33.08 -32.00
C SER A 469 -3.70 -34.56 -32.28
N SER A 470 -3.27 -35.46 -31.41
CA SER A 470 -3.48 -36.91 -31.55
C SER A 470 -4.87 -37.37 -31.09
N MET A 471 -5.59 -36.51 -30.35
CA MET A 471 -6.94 -36.78 -29.87
C MET A 471 -7.92 -37.06 -31.03
N PRO A 472 -8.74 -38.12 -30.95
CA PRO A 472 -9.67 -38.48 -32.01
C PRO A 472 -10.71 -37.39 -32.24
N ALA A 473 -11.20 -37.23 -33.48
CA ALA A 473 -12.14 -36.16 -33.85
C ALA A 473 -13.39 -36.10 -32.97
N THR A 474 -13.88 -37.24 -32.49
CA THR A 474 -14.99 -37.34 -31.53
C THR A 474 -14.69 -36.62 -30.21
N PHE A 475 -13.43 -36.60 -29.77
CA PHE A 475 -12.96 -36.00 -28.52
C PHE A 475 -11.92 -34.90 -28.76
N SER A 476 -11.98 -34.20 -29.90
CA SER A 476 -11.18 -33.00 -30.17
C SER A 476 -12.03 -31.91 -30.82
N GLY A 477 -11.57 -30.65 -30.73
CA GLY A 477 -12.28 -29.49 -31.31
C GLY A 477 -13.76 -29.42 -30.91
N GLU A 478 -14.65 -29.32 -31.90
CA GLU A 478 -16.10 -29.27 -31.69
C GLU A 478 -16.68 -30.57 -31.09
N GLY A 479 -16.07 -31.74 -31.37
CA GLY A 479 -16.50 -33.01 -30.79
C GLY A 479 -16.34 -33.04 -29.26
N MET A 480 -15.19 -32.59 -28.76
CA MET A 480 -14.94 -32.44 -27.32
C MET A 480 -15.88 -31.40 -26.69
N LYS A 481 -16.12 -30.28 -27.38
CA LYS A 481 -17.03 -29.23 -26.89
C LYS A 481 -18.46 -29.75 -26.74
N ALA A 482 -18.95 -30.53 -27.71
CA ALA A 482 -20.26 -31.19 -27.65
C ALA A 482 -20.35 -32.21 -26.51
N PHE A 483 -19.30 -33.03 -26.31
CA PHE A 483 -19.22 -33.96 -25.20
C PHE A 483 -19.30 -33.26 -23.84
N ILE A 484 -18.45 -32.25 -23.63
CA ILE A 484 -18.44 -31.48 -22.37
C ILE A 484 -19.79 -30.80 -22.13
N GLY A 485 -20.41 -30.23 -23.17
CA GLY A 485 -21.76 -29.65 -23.06
C GLY A 485 -22.79 -30.66 -22.57
N SER A 486 -22.86 -31.82 -23.23
CA SER A 486 -23.80 -32.90 -22.88
C SER A 486 -23.54 -33.48 -21.48
N LEU A 487 -22.27 -33.66 -21.12
CA LEU A 487 -21.86 -34.13 -19.80
C LEU A 487 -22.27 -33.14 -18.70
N ARG A 488 -22.07 -31.84 -18.94
CA ARG A 488 -22.49 -30.78 -18.00
C ARG A 488 -24.00 -30.78 -17.79
N GLU A 489 -24.78 -30.86 -18.88
CA GLU A 489 -26.24 -30.91 -18.80
C GLU A 489 -26.73 -32.13 -18.04
N ASN A 490 -26.17 -33.32 -18.30
CA ASN A 490 -26.54 -34.54 -17.58
C ASN A 490 -26.24 -34.41 -16.07
N ILE A 491 -25.03 -33.99 -15.69
CA ILE A 491 -24.66 -33.79 -14.28
C ILE A 491 -25.60 -32.79 -13.61
N LEU A 492 -25.85 -31.63 -14.23
CA LEU A 492 -26.71 -30.59 -13.65
C LEU A 492 -28.18 -31.01 -13.56
N SER A 493 -28.65 -31.91 -14.42
CA SER A 493 -30.01 -32.46 -14.32
C SER A 493 -30.21 -33.34 -13.08
N LYS A 494 -29.16 -34.05 -12.65
CA LYS A 494 -29.17 -34.93 -11.47
C LYS A 494 -28.80 -34.19 -10.19
N TYR A 495 -27.84 -33.26 -10.32
CA TYR A 495 -27.29 -32.46 -9.23
C TYR A 495 -27.34 -30.97 -9.65
N PRO A 496 -28.48 -30.29 -9.48
CA PRO A 496 -28.64 -28.89 -9.92
C PRO A 496 -27.63 -27.91 -9.31
N SER A 497 -27.10 -28.24 -8.13
CA SER A 497 -26.10 -27.43 -7.42
C SER A 497 -24.65 -27.84 -7.75
N ALA A 498 -24.42 -28.80 -8.64
CA ALA A 498 -23.07 -29.28 -8.96
C ALA A 498 -22.14 -28.18 -9.48
N ILE A 499 -20.89 -28.20 -9.04
CA ILE A 499 -19.85 -27.32 -9.58
C ILE A 499 -19.06 -28.13 -10.61
N ILE A 500 -19.05 -27.64 -11.85
CA ILE A 500 -18.30 -28.29 -12.92
C ILE A 500 -17.22 -27.35 -13.41
N THR A 501 -15.97 -27.71 -13.19
CA THR A 501 -14.80 -27.02 -13.73
C THR A 501 -14.25 -27.77 -14.93
N HIS A 502 -13.62 -27.05 -15.86
CA HIS A 502 -13.10 -27.64 -17.08
C HIS A 502 -11.69 -27.14 -17.38
N TRP A 503 -10.73 -28.07 -17.53
CA TRP A 503 -9.36 -27.79 -17.93
C TRP A 503 -9.05 -28.43 -19.29
N ARG A 504 -8.38 -27.65 -20.15
CA ARG A 504 -7.66 -28.17 -21.32
C ARG A 504 -6.21 -28.35 -20.91
N THR A 505 -5.67 -29.55 -21.10
CA THR A 505 -4.30 -29.89 -20.71
C THR A 505 -3.46 -30.24 -21.95
N PRO A 506 -2.14 -30.03 -21.92
CA PRO A 506 -1.21 -30.74 -22.80
C PRO A 506 -1.10 -32.23 -22.41
N SER A 507 -0.29 -32.97 -23.17
CA SER A 507 0.04 -34.40 -22.94
C SER A 507 0.97 -34.67 -21.75
N SER A 508 1.14 -33.74 -20.80
CA SER A 508 1.85 -34.01 -19.54
C SER A 508 0.88 -34.55 -18.50
N LEU A 509 0.47 -35.80 -18.69
CA LEU A 509 -0.70 -36.37 -18.02
C LEU A 509 -0.51 -36.50 -16.52
N PHE A 510 0.66 -36.93 -16.05
CA PHE A 510 0.93 -37.08 -14.62
C PHE A 510 0.98 -35.71 -13.92
N THR A 511 1.64 -34.73 -14.51
CA THR A 511 1.75 -33.36 -14.00
C THR A 511 0.37 -32.73 -13.79
N TRP A 512 -0.52 -32.86 -14.77
CA TRP A 512 -1.86 -32.28 -14.68
C TRP A 512 -2.79 -33.08 -13.78
N LEU A 513 -2.66 -34.41 -13.74
CA LEU A 513 -3.38 -35.22 -12.77
C LEU A 513 -2.92 -34.92 -11.33
N LEU A 514 -1.63 -34.64 -11.11
CA LEU A 514 -1.10 -34.24 -9.82
C LEU A 514 -1.71 -32.91 -9.37
N LYS A 515 -1.73 -31.91 -10.26
CA LYS A 515 -2.40 -30.63 -10.00
C LYS A 515 -3.88 -30.81 -9.68
N ALA A 516 -4.58 -31.63 -10.43
CA ALA A 516 -5.98 -31.96 -10.19
C ALA A 516 -6.17 -32.67 -8.84
N SER A 517 -5.26 -33.55 -8.47
CA SER A 517 -5.27 -34.28 -7.19
C SER A 517 -5.09 -33.36 -5.97
N GLN A 518 -4.52 -32.18 -6.16
CA GLN A 518 -4.37 -31.16 -5.12
C GLN A 518 -5.63 -30.27 -4.98
N THR A 519 -6.61 -30.39 -5.89
CA THR A 519 -7.83 -29.59 -5.83
C THR A 519 -8.85 -30.19 -4.85
N GLU A 520 -9.85 -29.39 -4.50
CA GLU A 520 -10.95 -29.80 -3.63
C GLU A 520 -12.12 -30.45 -4.38
N ASN A 521 -11.89 -30.99 -5.58
CA ASN A 521 -12.96 -31.67 -6.31
C ASN A 521 -13.35 -32.98 -5.59
N ASP A 522 -14.54 -33.49 -5.87
CA ASP A 522 -15.01 -34.80 -5.42
C ASP A 522 -14.73 -35.87 -6.46
N LEU A 523 -14.59 -35.47 -7.73
CA LEU A 523 -14.33 -36.35 -8.86
C LEU A 523 -13.51 -35.62 -9.93
N ILE A 524 -12.53 -36.30 -10.51
CA ILE A 524 -11.84 -35.89 -11.72
C ILE A 524 -12.33 -36.77 -12.87
N ILE A 525 -12.63 -36.18 -14.02
CA ILE A 525 -12.94 -36.90 -15.26
C ILE A 525 -11.88 -36.47 -16.27
N PHE A 526 -10.97 -37.36 -16.64
CA PHE A 526 -9.85 -37.02 -17.51
C PHE A 526 -9.92 -37.79 -18.84
N ALA A 527 -10.27 -37.07 -19.91
CA ALA A 527 -10.26 -37.59 -21.28
C ALA A 527 -8.87 -37.46 -21.93
N THR A 528 -8.27 -38.59 -22.32
CA THR A 528 -6.97 -38.62 -22.99
C THR A 528 -6.84 -39.85 -23.88
N ASP A 529 -6.04 -39.74 -24.94
CA ASP A 529 -5.68 -40.84 -25.83
C ASP A 529 -4.42 -41.60 -25.37
N GLY A 530 -3.84 -41.19 -24.24
CA GLY A 530 -2.71 -41.83 -23.57
C GLY A 530 -1.34 -41.38 -24.04
N ASP A 531 -1.26 -40.46 -25.02
CA ASP A 531 0.01 -39.85 -25.39
C ASP A 531 0.53 -39.04 -24.21
N ASN A 532 1.73 -39.39 -23.73
CA ASN A 532 2.29 -38.83 -22.51
C ASN A 532 3.73 -38.35 -22.73
N ASN A 533 4.00 -37.10 -22.39
CA ASN A 533 5.32 -36.48 -22.54
C ASN A 533 5.99 -36.12 -21.21
N ASP A 534 5.44 -36.60 -20.08
CA ASP A 534 6.04 -36.50 -18.76
C ASP A 534 6.22 -37.88 -18.09
N GLU A 535 6.74 -37.88 -16.86
CA GLU A 535 6.97 -39.10 -16.09
C GLU A 535 6.34 -39.00 -14.71
N TYR A 536 5.88 -40.14 -14.21
CA TYR A 536 5.42 -40.28 -12.84
C TYR A 536 6.60 -40.19 -11.86
N ASN A 537 6.49 -39.28 -10.90
CA ASN A 537 7.43 -39.16 -9.79
C ASN A 537 6.88 -39.88 -8.54
N LEU A 538 7.62 -40.88 -8.05
CA LEU A 538 7.23 -41.68 -6.88
C LEU A 538 7.02 -40.84 -5.61
N LYS A 539 7.72 -39.71 -5.48
CA LYS A 539 7.60 -38.83 -4.31
C LYS A 539 6.21 -38.20 -4.19
N ASP A 540 5.47 -38.14 -5.29
CA ASP A 540 4.15 -37.51 -5.35
C ASP A 540 3.00 -38.51 -5.10
N GLU A 541 3.29 -39.79 -4.86
CA GLU A 541 2.28 -40.86 -4.71
C GLU A 541 1.20 -40.51 -3.67
N ALA A 542 1.64 -40.02 -2.50
CA ALA A 542 0.75 -39.65 -1.43
C ALA A 542 -0.24 -38.56 -1.84
N ILE A 543 0.18 -37.62 -2.70
CA ILE A 543 -0.65 -36.52 -3.18
C ILE A 543 -1.77 -37.06 -4.07
N TYR A 544 -1.45 -37.93 -5.04
CA TYR A 544 -2.46 -38.56 -5.89
C TYR A 544 -3.49 -39.35 -5.07
N ARG A 545 -3.02 -40.15 -4.11
CA ARG A 545 -3.91 -41.00 -3.28
C ARG A 545 -4.81 -40.19 -2.34
N SER A 546 -4.33 -39.05 -1.86
CA SER A 546 -5.09 -38.15 -0.99
C SER A 546 -6.14 -37.31 -1.74
N GLY A 547 -5.97 -37.16 -3.06
CA GLY A 547 -6.82 -36.35 -3.92
C GLY A 547 -8.17 -36.98 -4.28
N PRO A 548 -8.92 -36.34 -5.19
CA PRO A 548 -10.18 -36.89 -5.69
C PRO A 548 -9.92 -38.11 -6.59
N PRO A 549 -10.81 -39.13 -6.58
CA PRO A 549 -10.73 -40.22 -7.54
C PRO A 549 -10.84 -39.70 -8.98
N ALA A 550 -10.08 -40.29 -9.90
CA ALA A 550 -10.12 -39.93 -11.32
C ALA A 550 -10.74 -41.02 -12.19
N ILE A 551 -11.76 -40.66 -12.96
CA ILE A 551 -12.24 -41.46 -14.10
C ILE A 551 -11.36 -41.11 -15.30
N VAL A 552 -10.43 -41.99 -15.64
CA VAL A 552 -9.55 -41.85 -16.80
C VAL A 552 -10.27 -42.43 -18.01
N LEU A 553 -10.78 -41.56 -18.87
CA LEU A 553 -11.47 -41.94 -20.10
C LEU A 553 -10.43 -42.21 -21.19
N ASN A 554 -10.23 -43.48 -21.51
CA ASN A 554 -9.45 -43.89 -22.66
C ASN A 554 -10.29 -43.68 -23.93
N VAL A 555 -10.06 -42.55 -24.60
CA VAL A 555 -10.82 -42.16 -25.79
C VAL A 555 -10.33 -42.83 -27.08
N ARG A 556 -9.27 -43.65 -26.99
CA ARG A 556 -8.66 -44.31 -28.15
C ARG A 556 -8.90 -45.82 -28.11
N SER A 557 -9.34 -46.36 -29.24
CA SER A 557 -9.43 -47.82 -29.48
C SER A 557 -8.06 -48.41 -29.84
N SER A 558 -7.02 -48.18 -29.03
CA SER A 558 -5.66 -48.65 -29.26
C SER A 558 -5.44 -50.02 -28.61
N ARG A 559 -5.02 -51.02 -29.39
CA ARG A 559 -4.61 -52.37 -28.89
C ARG A 559 -3.15 -52.41 -28.39
N PHE A 560 -2.44 -51.29 -28.36
CA PHE A 560 -1.02 -51.26 -27.99
C PHE A 560 -0.85 -51.24 -26.46
N HIS A 561 -0.18 -52.26 -25.91
CA HIS A 561 -0.03 -52.51 -24.47
C HIS A 561 0.61 -51.37 -23.65
N TYR A 562 1.37 -50.46 -24.26
CA TYR A 562 2.08 -49.42 -23.49
C TYR A 562 1.15 -48.29 -23.03
N TYR A 563 0.15 -47.89 -23.84
CA TYR A 563 -0.83 -46.85 -23.48
C TYR A 563 -1.78 -47.32 -22.37
N ALA A 564 -2.19 -48.59 -22.40
CA ALA A 564 -3.06 -49.19 -21.38
C ALA A 564 -2.46 -49.09 -19.97
N LYS A 565 -1.13 -49.31 -19.85
CA LYS A 565 -0.41 -49.18 -18.59
C LYS A 565 -0.46 -47.76 -18.01
N THR A 566 -0.47 -46.74 -18.85
CA THR A 566 -0.56 -45.33 -18.41
C THR A 566 -1.93 -45.06 -17.79
N PHE A 567 -3.02 -45.45 -18.47
CA PHE A 567 -4.39 -45.27 -17.96
C PHE A 567 -4.62 -46.02 -16.65
N ASP A 568 -4.24 -47.30 -16.60
CA ASP A 568 -4.36 -48.13 -15.40
C ASP A 568 -3.56 -47.55 -14.24
N LYS A 569 -2.35 -47.04 -14.51
CA LYS A 569 -1.53 -46.39 -13.49
C LYS A 569 -2.17 -45.11 -12.97
N MET A 570 -2.67 -44.23 -13.84
CA MET A 570 -3.35 -42.99 -13.45
C MET A 570 -4.60 -43.26 -12.58
N ALA A 571 -5.42 -44.23 -12.99
CA ALA A 571 -6.59 -44.64 -12.21
C ALA A 571 -6.18 -45.23 -10.85
N ALA A 572 -5.19 -46.14 -10.83
CA ALA A 572 -4.71 -46.76 -9.59
C ALA A 572 -4.06 -45.76 -8.62
N LEU A 573 -3.39 -44.71 -9.11
CA LEU A 573 -2.79 -43.67 -8.28
C LEU A 573 -3.82 -42.86 -7.50
N THR A 574 -5.01 -42.66 -8.06
CA THR A 574 -6.08 -41.83 -7.48
C THR A 574 -7.20 -42.64 -6.83
N ASN A 575 -7.07 -43.97 -6.75
CA ASN A 575 -8.16 -44.89 -6.40
C ASN A 575 -9.42 -44.68 -7.28
N GLY A 576 -9.19 -44.32 -8.54
CA GLY A 576 -10.21 -44.03 -9.53
C GLY A 576 -10.52 -45.22 -10.44
N LEU A 577 -11.04 -44.93 -11.63
CA LEU A 577 -11.50 -45.91 -12.61
C LEU A 577 -10.89 -45.62 -13.98
N HIS A 578 -10.36 -46.66 -14.64
CA HIS A 578 -10.08 -46.60 -16.07
C HIS A 578 -11.34 -47.05 -16.84
N LEU A 579 -11.85 -46.18 -17.72
CA LEU A 579 -13.03 -46.44 -18.53
C LEU A 579 -12.68 -46.36 -20.02
N GLN A 580 -13.00 -47.41 -20.78
CA GLN A 580 -12.91 -47.39 -22.23
C GLN A 580 -14.06 -46.55 -22.82
N ALA A 581 -13.73 -45.47 -23.52
CA ALA A 581 -14.67 -44.42 -23.94
C ALA A 581 -14.52 -44.10 -25.44
N ASN A 582 -14.81 -45.08 -26.30
CA ASN A 582 -14.59 -44.94 -27.76
C ASN A 582 -15.57 -43.94 -28.44
N ASP A 583 -16.66 -43.60 -27.76
CA ASP A 583 -17.71 -42.68 -28.21
C ASP A 583 -18.34 -41.97 -27.00
N HIS A 584 -19.11 -40.92 -27.25
CA HIS A 584 -19.74 -40.12 -26.18
C HIS A 584 -20.77 -40.91 -25.37
N GLU A 585 -21.51 -41.83 -25.99
CA GLU A 585 -22.59 -42.56 -25.33
C GLU A 585 -22.03 -43.52 -24.26
N ASN A 586 -21.01 -44.30 -24.63
CA ASN A 586 -20.31 -45.20 -23.72
C ASN A 586 -19.60 -44.44 -22.59
N ALA A 587 -18.99 -43.29 -22.91
CA ALA A 587 -18.37 -42.42 -21.91
C ALA A 587 -19.42 -41.93 -20.89
N MET A 588 -20.55 -41.40 -21.38
CA MET A 588 -21.64 -40.89 -20.53
C MET A 588 -22.24 -41.98 -19.64
N LYS A 589 -22.50 -43.17 -20.19
CA LYS A 589 -23.06 -44.29 -19.42
C LYS A 589 -22.13 -44.74 -18.29
N GLY A 590 -20.82 -44.80 -18.54
CA GLY A 590 -19.85 -45.17 -17.52
C GLY A 590 -19.68 -44.12 -16.43
N ILE A 591 -19.67 -42.83 -16.80
CA ILE A 591 -19.64 -41.72 -15.84
C ILE A 591 -20.91 -41.73 -14.98
N ASP A 592 -22.07 -41.93 -15.58
CA ASP A 592 -23.36 -41.99 -14.89
C ASP A 592 -23.45 -43.14 -13.88
N GLY A 593 -22.90 -44.30 -14.23
CA GLY A 593 -22.78 -45.43 -13.30
C GLY A 593 -21.98 -45.03 -12.06
N TYR A 594 -20.82 -44.42 -12.24
CA TYR A 594 -19.98 -43.97 -11.12
C TYR A 594 -20.65 -42.87 -10.28
N LEU A 595 -21.28 -41.88 -10.91
CA LEU A 595 -21.99 -40.79 -10.23
C LEU A 595 -23.21 -41.26 -9.43
N SER A 596 -23.75 -42.44 -9.71
CA SER A 596 -24.86 -43.02 -8.94
C SER A 596 -24.40 -43.69 -7.64
N GLU A 597 -23.12 -44.04 -7.53
CA GLU A 597 -22.54 -44.73 -6.37
C GLU A 597 -21.77 -43.78 -5.45
N ILE A 598 -21.37 -42.60 -5.93
CA ILE A 598 -20.60 -41.64 -5.13
C ILE A 598 -21.44 -41.05 -3.99
N THR A 599 -20.92 -41.10 -2.76
CA THR A 599 -21.54 -40.45 -1.61
C THR A 599 -21.04 -39.01 -1.50
N ILE A 600 -21.93 -38.05 -1.75
CA ILE A 600 -21.63 -36.61 -1.61
C ILE A 600 -22.14 -36.12 -0.27
N GLN A 601 -21.23 -35.66 0.60
CA GLN A 601 -21.61 -35.08 1.88
C GLN A 601 -22.24 -33.69 1.67
N PRO A 602 -23.35 -33.35 2.36
CA PRO A 602 -24.00 -32.05 2.18
C PRO A 602 -23.15 -30.88 2.67
N TYR A 603 -22.40 -31.07 3.75
CA TYR A 603 -21.65 -29.99 4.38
C TYR A 603 -20.17 -30.12 4.07
N VAL A 604 -19.59 -29.04 3.57
CA VAL A 604 -18.15 -28.93 3.31
C VAL A 604 -17.64 -27.71 4.03
N PHE A 605 -16.61 -27.89 4.85
CA PHE A 605 -15.92 -26.82 5.54
C PHE A 605 -14.43 -26.83 5.20
N THR A 606 -13.78 -25.67 5.19
CA THR A 606 -12.33 -25.55 4.99
C THR A 606 -11.69 -24.68 6.07
N TYR A 607 -10.48 -25.02 6.48
CA TYR A 607 -9.71 -24.25 7.46
C TYR A 607 -8.20 -24.45 7.30
N TYR A 608 -7.41 -23.65 8.02
CA TYR A 608 -5.95 -23.78 8.07
C TYR A 608 -5.55 -24.35 9.43
N SER A 609 -4.82 -25.46 9.42
CA SER A 609 -4.30 -26.13 10.61
C SER A 609 -3.09 -25.40 11.17
N VAL A 610 -3.13 -25.09 12.47
CA VAL A 610 -1.98 -24.51 13.21
C VAL A 610 -1.51 -25.37 14.37
N GLY A 611 -2.06 -26.58 14.53
CA GLY A 611 -1.51 -27.49 15.53
C GLY A 611 -0.04 -27.83 15.22
N ASN A 612 0.66 -28.39 16.22
CA ASN A 612 2.07 -28.78 16.11
C ASN A 612 2.31 -30.30 16.13
N THR A 613 1.35 -31.11 16.60
CA THR A 613 1.44 -32.59 16.60
C THR A 613 1.53 -33.17 15.18
N GLU A 614 1.95 -34.42 15.04
CA GLU A 614 2.01 -35.09 13.73
C GLU A 614 0.62 -35.52 13.24
N THR A 615 -0.15 -36.14 14.14
CA THR A 615 -1.56 -36.49 13.93
C THR A 615 -2.45 -35.45 14.60
N ARG A 616 -3.38 -34.91 13.83
CA ARG A 616 -4.35 -33.90 14.24
C ARG A 616 -5.67 -34.56 14.60
N HIS A 617 -6.29 -34.13 15.69
CA HIS A 617 -7.60 -34.62 16.12
C HIS A 617 -8.65 -33.55 15.90
N VAL A 618 -9.65 -33.82 15.07
CA VAL A 618 -10.75 -32.88 14.79
C VAL A 618 -12.03 -33.39 15.43
N GLU A 619 -12.72 -32.52 16.16
CA GLU A 619 -14.04 -32.73 16.73
C GLU A 619 -15.03 -31.75 16.07
N VAL A 620 -16.18 -32.26 15.66
CA VAL A 620 -17.35 -31.45 15.30
C VAL A 620 -18.50 -31.77 16.23
N SER A 621 -19.21 -30.74 16.67
CA SER A 621 -20.38 -30.89 17.53
C SER A 621 -21.53 -29.96 17.15
N ILE A 622 -22.74 -30.36 17.54
CA ILE A 622 -23.98 -29.60 17.33
C ILE A 622 -24.78 -29.62 18.65
N ASP A 623 -25.61 -28.59 18.88
CA ASP A 623 -26.58 -28.52 19.98
C ASP A 623 -25.91 -28.72 21.36
N ASP A 624 -25.00 -27.80 21.69
CA ASP A 624 -24.21 -27.81 22.94
C ASP A 624 -23.53 -29.15 23.27
N ASN A 625 -22.95 -29.75 22.23
CA ASN A 625 -22.25 -31.04 22.29
C ASN A 625 -23.16 -32.25 22.55
N ARG A 626 -24.48 -32.15 22.30
CA ARG A 626 -25.39 -33.31 22.34
C ARG A 626 -24.98 -34.38 21.33
N VAL A 627 -24.58 -33.97 20.13
CA VAL A 627 -24.09 -34.86 19.07
C VAL A 627 -22.69 -34.44 18.69
N THR A 628 -21.76 -35.39 18.71
CA THR A 628 -20.33 -35.15 18.43
C THR A 628 -19.82 -36.21 17.45
N ALA A 629 -18.91 -35.83 16.56
CA ALA A 629 -18.16 -36.75 15.74
C ALA A 629 -16.69 -36.32 15.68
N ASN A 630 -15.80 -37.31 15.58
CA ASN A 630 -14.36 -37.11 15.61
C ASN A 630 -13.70 -37.76 14.41
N THR A 631 -12.60 -37.17 13.95
CA THR A 631 -11.73 -37.75 12.92
C THR A 631 -10.29 -37.33 13.16
N THR A 632 -9.36 -37.96 12.45
CA THR A 632 -7.94 -37.62 12.50
C THR A 632 -7.37 -37.48 11.10
N TYR A 633 -6.31 -36.70 10.98
CA TYR A 633 -5.55 -36.58 9.74
C TYR A 633 -4.08 -36.25 10.03
N THR A 634 -3.23 -36.47 9.04
CA THR A 634 -1.79 -36.17 9.09
C THR A 634 -1.37 -35.43 7.81
N PHE A 635 -0.38 -34.55 7.92
CA PHE A 635 0.27 -33.97 6.73
C PHE A 635 1.45 -34.86 6.34
N THR A 636 1.34 -35.52 5.18
CA THR A 636 2.34 -36.47 4.67
C THR A 636 3.65 -35.84 4.18
N ALA A 637 3.74 -34.50 4.10
CA ALA A 637 4.90 -33.77 3.61
C ALA A 637 5.21 -32.53 4.46
N LYS A 638 5.72 -32.72 5.69
CA LYS A 638 6.31 -31.61 6.46
C LYS A 638 7.76 -31.30 6.06
N GLU A 639 8.49 -32.29 5.53
CA GLU A 639 9.88 -32.15 5.09
C GLU A 639 9.96 -32.14 3.56
N GLY A 640 10.18 -30.96 2.96
CA GLY A 640 10.53 -30.85 1.53
C GLY A 640 9.41 -30.47 0.54
N GLY A 641 8.67 -29.38 0.81
CA GLY A 641 8.25 -28.42 -0.23
C GLY A 641 7.21 -28.78 -1.31
N SER A 642 6.77 -30.03 -1.48
CA SER A 642 6.00 -30.40 -2.69
C SER A 642 4.47 -30.23 -2.63
N GLN A 643 3.85 -30.04 -1.47
CA GLN A 643 2.37 -30.09 -1.34
C GLN A 643 1.78 -28.81 -0.72
N ILE A 644 1.87 -27.67 -1.42
CA ILE A 644 1.27 -26.41 -0.96
C ILE A 644 -0.24 -26.32 -1.29
N GLY A 645 -0.73 -27.12 -2.24
CA GLY A 645 -2.13 -27.10 -2.67
C GLY A 645 -2.53 -25.78 -3.34
N PRO A 646 -3.84 -25.53 -3.58
CA PRO A 646 -4.32 -24.29 -4.19
C PRO A 646 -4.15 -23.11 -3.23
N LYS A 647 -3.20 -22.22 -3.55
CA LYS A 647 -2.85 -21.05 -2.73
C LYS A 647 -2.54 -19.87 -3.64
N ILE A 648 -2.79 -18.67 -3.16
CA ILE A 648 -2.20 -17.47 -3.74
C ILE A 648 -0.69 -17.50 -3.45
N ILE A 649 0.11 -17.38 -4.50
CA ILE A 649 1.58 -17.49 -4.43
C ILE A 649 2.29 -16.19 -4.78
N GLY A 650 1.54 -15.15 -5.17
CA GLY A 650 2.09 -13.83 -5.41
C GLY A 650 1.01 -12.78 -5.50
N ILE A 651 1.30 -11.58 -5.00
CA ILE A 651 0.48 -10.38 -5.13
C ILE A 651 1.29 -9.31 -5.84
N TYR A 652 0.64 -8.65 -6.80
CA TYR A 652 1.25 -7.64 -7.66
C TYR A 652 0.46 -6.34 -7.58
N LEU A 653 1.19 -5.24 -7.50
CA LEU A 653 0.66 -3.88 -7.56
C LEU A 653 0.97 -3.28 -8.93
N SER A 654 -0.08 -2.83 -9.60
CA SER A 654 -0.04 -2.12 -10.87
C SER A 654 -0.53 -0.68 -10.67
N ILE A 655 0.26 0.30 -11.10
CA ILE A 655 -0.10 1.72 -11.03
C ILE A 655 0.11 2.36 -12.39
N LYS A 656 -0.92 3.08 -12.86
CA LYS A 656 -0.86 3.84 -14.10
C LYS A 656 -1.27 5.29 -13.84
N TYR A 657 -0.37 6.22 -14.13
CA TYR A 657 -0.62 7.65 -14.05
C TYR A 657 -0.69 8.27 -15.45
N ALA A 658 -1.79 8.97 -15.75
CA ALA A 658 -2.06 9.60 -17.03
C ALA A 658 -1.82 8.63 -18.21
N ASN A 659 -1.12 9.09 -19.25
CA ASN A 659 -0.73 8.28 -20.41
C ASN A 659 0.67 7.64 -20.25
N LYS A 660 1.22 7.57 -19.03
CA LYS A 660 2.52 6.94 -18.78
C LYS A 660 2.42 5.41 -18.83
N GLN A 661 3.59 4.77 -18.90
CA GLN A 661 3.68 3.30 -18.80
C GLN A 661 3.21 2.84 -17.42
N GLU A 662 2.60 1.66 -17.39
CA GLU A 662 2.18 1.01 -16.16
C GLU A 662 3.41 0.59 -15.36
N ILE A 663 3.44 0.95 -14.09
CA ILE A 663 4.44 0.53 -13.12
C ILE A 663 3.91 -0.71 -12.43
N LYS A 664 4.70 -1.79 -12.44
CA LYS A 664 4.37 -3.04 -11.76
C LYS A 664 5.38 -3.34 -10.66
N ARG A 665 4.89 -3.80 -9.51
CA ARG A 665 5.68 -4.26 -8.36
C ARG A 665 5.17 -5.62 -7.88
N VAL A 666 6.10 -6.50 -7.53
CA VAL A 666 5.80 -7.69 -6.73
C VAL A 666 5.82 -7.24 -5.28
N VAL A 667 4.68 -7.30 -4.60
CA VAL A 667 4.57 -6.82 -3.21
C VAL A 667 4.67 -7.96 -2.20
N ALA A 668 4.36 -9.19 -2.63
CA ALA A 668 4.66 -10.42 -1.90
C ALA A 668 4.70 -11.64 -2.83
N GLY A 669 5.46 -12.66 -2.43
CA GLY A 669 5.51 -13.98 -3.06
C GLY A 669 6.34 -14.02 -4.35
N TRP A 670 5.83 -14.75 -5.35
CA TRP A 670 6.58 -15.13 -6.54
C TRP A 670 6.79 -13.98 -7.54
N ASP A 671 8.04 -13.70 -7.87
CA ASP A 671 8.41 -12.82 -8.99
C ASP A 671 8.54 -13.62 -10.29
N TYR A 672 7.44 -13.71 -11.04
CA TYR A 672 7.43 -14.39 -12.34
C TYR A 672 8.37 -13.75 -13.37
N ALA A 673 8.60 -12.44 -13.31
CA ALA A 673 9.42 -11.75 -14.30
C ALA A 673 10.90 -12.10 -14.14
N VAL A 674 11.36 -12.26 -12.89
CA VAL A 674 12.76 -12.59 -12.57
C VAL A 674 12.98 -14.10 -12.48
N ASN A 675 12.02 -14.84 -11.94
CA ASN A 675 12.12 -16.26 -11.64
C ASN A 675 10.99 -17.09 -12.31
N PRO A 676 10.82 -17.06 -13.65
CA PRO A 676 9.68 -17.68 -14.32
C PRO A 676 9.63 -19.21 -14.20
N ARG A 677 10.73 -19.84 -13.78
CA ARG A 677 10.87 -21.30 -13.63
C ARG A 677 10.86 -21.75 -12.17
N GLU A 678 10.78 -20.82 -11.23
CA GLU A 678 10.75 -21.17 -9.80
C GLU A 678 9.43 -21.85 -9.46
N THR A 679 9.52 -22.99 -8.79
CA THR A 679 8.36 -23.79 -8.42
C THR A 679 7.61 -23.09 -7.29
N PRO A 680 6.27 -23.01 -7.33
CA PRO A 680 5.47 -22.51 -6.22
C PRO A 680 5.86 -23.19 -4.89
N SER A 681 6.10 -22.39 -3.84
CA SER A 681 6.58 -22.89 -2.55
C SER A 681 5.80 -22.28 -1.37
N GLN A 682 5.91 -22.90 -0.19
CA GLN A 682 5.22 -22.43 1.00
C GLN A 682 5.74 -21.06 1.46
N ILE A 683 7.03 -20.77 1.24
CA ILE A 683 7.64 -19.46 1.54
C ILE A 683 6.91 -18.34 0.78
N MET A 684 6.53 -18.57 -0.48
CA MET A 684 5.79 -17.60 -1.28
C MET A 684 4.38 -17.37 -0.72
N VAL A 685 3.72 -18.44 -0.25
CA VAL A 685 2.38 -18.38 0.35
C VAL A 685 2.42 -17.67 1.70
N ASP A 686 3.43 -17.95 2.51
CA ASP A 686 3.62 -17.34 3.83
C ASP A 686 3.90 -15.84 3.71
N ASP A 687 4.70 -15.43 2.71
CA ASP A 687 4.95 -14.02 2.40
C ASP A 687 3.68 -13.28 1.95
N VAL A 688 2.85 -13.94 1.12
CA VAL A 688 1.52 -13.42 0.73
C VAL A 688 0.61 -13.29 1.95
N HIS A 689 0.60 -14.28 2.83
CA HIS A 689 -0.22 -14.26 4.03
C HIS A 689 0.20 -13.12 4.97
N ASP A 690 1.51 -12.94 5.19
CA ASP A 690 2.01 -11.80 5.95
C ASP A 690 1.61 -10.46 5.31
N LEU A 691 1.73 -10.29 4.00
CA LEU A 691 1.26 -9.06 3.35
C LEU A 691 -0.25 -8.84 3.56
N MET A 692 -1.07 -9.89 3.49
CA MET A 692 -2.51 -9.80 3.74
C MET A 692 -2.85 -9.52 5.21
N LEU A 693 -1.97 -9.82 6.16
CA LEU A 693 -2.10 -9.40 7.56
C LEU A 693 -1.60 -7.96 7.80
N GLY A 694 -0.82 -7.41 6.87
CA GLY A 694 -0.36 -6.02 6.89
C GLY A 694 -1.05 -5.16 5.84
N GLY A 695 -0.29 -4.65 4.88
CA GLY A 695 -0.84 -3.90 3.75
C GLY A 695 0.13 -2.90 3.13
N MET A 696 -0.42 -1.99 2.33
CA MET A 696 0.31 -0.92 1.66
C MET A 696 -0.39 0.43 1.82
N GLN A 697 0.38 1.52 1.83
CA GLN A 697 -0.15 2.89 1.80
C GLN A 697 0.55 3.68 0.70
N LEU A 698 -0.24 4.27 -0.19
CA LEU A 698 0.23 5.16 -1.24
C LEU A 698 0.06 6.62 -0.80
N TYR A 699 1.12 7.40 -0.97
CA TYR A 699 1.17 8.83 -0.65
C TYR A 699 1.28 9.62 -1.95
N PHE A 700 0.42 10.62 -2.12
CA PHE A 700 0.32 11.39 -3.35
C PHE A 700 0.66 12.86 -3.11
N GLU A 701 1.69 13.37 -3.77
CA GLU A 701 2.07 14.79 -3.72
C GLU A 701 2.44 15.32 -5.12
N GLY A 702 2.49 16.64 -5.31
CA GLY A 702 3.18 17.24 -6.45
C GLY A 702 4.66 17.42 -6.10
N ALA A 703 5.07 18.65 -5.79
CA ALA A 703 6.35 18.99 -5.15
C ALA A 703 6.48 18.51 -3.69
N GLY A 704 5.37 18.32 -2.96
CA GLY A 704 5.36 18.03 -1.52
C GLY A 704 4.85 19.22 -0.69
N PRO A 705 4.34 18.97 0.53
CA PRO A 705 3.80 20.02 1.40
C PRO A 705 4.90 20.88 2.04
N THR A 706 4.56 22.11 2.45
CA THR A 706 5.44 22.85 3.36
C THR A 706 5.55 22.15 4.71
N TYR A 707 6.62 22.43 5.45
CA TYR A 707 6.91 21.74 6.72
C TYR A 707 5.77 21.89 7.73
N SER A 708 5.26 23.11 7.94
CA SER A 708 4.14 23.32 8.86
C SER A 708 2.86 22.60 8.43
N VAL A 709 2.63 22.42 7.12
CA VAL A 709 1.49 21.67 6.59
C VAL A 709 1.66 20.17 6.81
N ALA A 710 2.83 19.60 6.49
CA ALA A 710 3.14 18.19 6.74
C ALA A 710 2.93 17.82 8.22
N LEU A 711 3.41 18.68 9.12
CA LEU A 711 3.25 18.49 10.55
C LEU A 711 1.81 18.69 11.02
N SER A 712 1.09 19.68 10.46
CA SER A 712 -0.33 19.86 10.74
C SER A 712 -1.12 18.61 10.35
N ASP A 713 -0.75 17.96 9.25
CA ASP A 713 -1.40 16.74 8.78
C ASP A 713 -1.16 15.57 9.72
N LEU A 714 0.09 15.39 10.18
CA LEU A 714 0.44 14.40 11.18
C LEU A 714 -0.35 14.61 12.49
N LEU A 715 -0.40 15.85 13.00
CA LEU A 715 -1.14 16.16 14.22
C LEU A 715 -2.65 15.94 14.08
N LYS A 716 -3.24 16.30 12.93
CA LYS A 716 -4.66 16.00 12.66
C LYS A 716 -4.93 14.51 12.61
N ALA A 717 -4.05 13.72 11.99
CA ALA A 717 -4.16 12.27 11.98
C ALA A 717 -4.12 11.71 13.41
N LYS A 718 -3.18 12.17 14.25
CA LYS A 718 -3.12 11.76 15.66
C LYS A 718 -4.33 12.23 16.48
N LEU A 719 -4.84 13.44 16.24
CA LEU A 719 -6.06 13.96 16.88
C LEU A 719 -7.31 13.17 16.51
N SER A 720 -7.34 12.48 15.35
CA SER A 720 -8.46 11.60 14.99
C SER A 720 -8.67 10.43 15.97
N THR A 721 -7.66 10.12 16.79
CA THR A 721 -7.70 9.05 17.80
C THR A 721 -8.31 9.50 19.14
N ARG A 722 -8.62 10.79 19.30
CA ARG A 722 -9.00 11.40 20.59
C ARG A 722 -10.19 10.73 21.26
N THR A 723 -11.23 10.41 20.49
CA THR A 723 -12.50 9.90 21.03
C THR A 723 -12.31 8.56 21.76
N TRP A 724 -11.56 7.63 21.19
CA TRP A 724 -11.26 6.36 21.86
C TRP A 724 -10.14 6.50 22.89
N GLY A 725 -9.14 7.36 22.64
CA GLY A 725 -8.01 7.56 23.53
C GLY A 725 -8.40 8.21 24.86
N GLU A 726 -9.23 9.26 24.86
CA GLU A 726 -9.71 9.88 26.10
C GLU A 726 -10.67 8.97 26.88
N ALA A 727 -11.53 8.22 26.18
CA ALA A 727 -12.38 7.22 26.80
C ALA A 727 -11.54 6.14 27.52
N LEU A 728 -10.45 5.69 26.88
CA LEU A 728 -9.52 4.74 27.49
C LEU A 728 -8.81 5.34 28.72
N MET A 729 -8.41 6.61 28.67
CA MET A 729 -7.83 7.32 29.82
C MET A 729 -8.81 7.42 31.00
N ASP A 730 -10.12 7.50 30.73
CA ASP A 730 -11.19 7.47 31.74
C ASP A 730 -11.54 6.06 32.22
N ASN A 731 -10.86 5.03 31.72
CA ASN A 731 -11.23 3.62 31.88
C ASN A 731 -12.66 3.29 31.40
N ASP A 732 -13.21 4.06 30.46
CA ASP A 732 -14.45 3.73 29.74
C ASP A 732 -14.13 2.83 28.54
N ILE A 733 -13.91 1.55 28.83
CA ILE A 733 -13.50 0.55 27.83
C ILE A 733 -14.59 0.32 26.77
N ALA A 734 -15.87 0.40 27.14
CA ALA A 734 -16.99 0.19 26.21
C ALA A 734 -17.04 1.30 25.15
N SER A 735 -16.91 2.57 25.57
CA SER A 735 -16.85 3.69 24.62
C SER A 735 -15.54 3.69 23.84
N ALA A 736 -14.41 3.36 24.47
CA ALA A 736 -13.13 3.24 23.77
C ALA A 736 -13.20 2.19 22.64
N LYS A 737 -13.76 1.01 22.92
CA LYS A 737 -13.99 -0.04 21.92
C LYS A 737 -14.89 0.46 20.78
N THR A 738 -16.04 1.04 21.13
CA THR A 738 -17.02 1.55 20.15
C THR A 738 -16.41 2.62 19.24
N HIS A 739 -15.65 3.56 19.79
CA HIS A 739 -14.99 4.62 19.03
C HIS A 739 -13.80 4.10 18.21
N PHE A 740 -13.07 3.11 18.73
CA PHE A 740 -11.99 2.48 18.01
C PHE A 740 -12.50 1.72 16.76
N GLU A 741 -13.65 1.05 16.88
CA GLU A 741 -14.34 0.37 15.77
C GLU A 741 -14.83 1.32 14.67
N GLN A 742 -14.91 2.63 14.93
CA GLN A 742 -15.28 3.65 13.93
C GLN A 742 -14.13 4.03 12.98
N GLY A 743 -12.91 3.55 13.24
CA GLY A 743 -11.72 3.86 12.45
C GLY A 743 -11.09 5.22 12.76
N GLN A 744 -9.90 5.46 12.22
CA GLN A 744 -9.09 6.67 12.46
C GLN A 744 -8.23 6.99 11.24
N ILE A 745 -7.85 8.26 11.03
CA ILE A 745 -6.95 8.61 9.91
C ILE A 745 -5.53 8.23 10.31
N ASN A 746 -4.74 7.74 9.35
CA ASN A 746 -3.38 7.37 9.62
C ASN A 746 -2.36 7.79 8.58
N LEU A 747 -1.20 8.21 9.09
CA LEU A 747 -0.18 8.90 8.35
C LEU A 747 1.18 8.60 9.00
N SER A 748 2.06 7.92 8.27
CA SER A 748 3.41 7.63 8.76
C SER A 748 4.27 8.90 8.74
N GLY A 749 4.86 9.26 9.88
CA GLY A 749 5.81 10.39 9.97
C GLY A 749 7.05 10.19 9.09
N ASN A 750 7.55 8.96 8.99
CA ASN A 750 8.69 8.62 8.13
C ASN A 750 8.34 8.80 6.65
N ALA A 751 7.20 8.28 6.22
CA ALA A 751 6.74 8.45 4.84
C ALA A 751 6.47 9.92 4.49
N LEU A 752 5.87 10.70 5.41
CA LEU A 752 5.71 12.14 5.20
C LEU A 752 7.04 12.88 5.03
N SER A 753 8.06 12.50 5.81
CA SER A 753 9.39 13.11 5.73
C SER A 753 10.05 12.86 4.37
N LEU A 754 9.83 11.67 3.80
CA LEU A 754 10.25 11.32 2.44
C LEU A 754 9.49 12.14 1.38
N MET A 755 8.20 12.41 1.62
CA MET A 755 7.34 13.17 0.71
C MET A 755 7.53 14.70 0.78
N LEU A 756 8.42 15.22 1.63
CA LEU A 756 8.75 16.65 1.68
C LEU A 756 9.36 17.16 0.36
N PRO A 757 9.25 18.47 0.06
CA PRO A 757 9.85 19.08 -1.12
C PRO A 757 11.38 19.05 -1.08
N LEU A 758 12.01 19.15 -2.25
CA LEU A 758 13.47 19.29 -2.37
C LEU A 758 13.94 20.62 -1.77
N SER A 759 15.12 20.61 -1.16
CA SER A 759 15.75 21.81 -0.60
C SER A 759 16.28 22.71 -1.72
N ASP A 760 16.09 24.02 -1.57
CA ASP A 760 16.58 25.05 -2.51
C ASP A 760 16.29 24.71 -3.98
N SER A 761 15.03 24.36 -4.27
CA SER A 761 14.57 23.96 -5.61
C SER A 761 14.80 25.02 -6.70
N ALA A 762 14.99 26.29 -6.34
CA ALA A 762 15.29 27.38 -7.26
C ALA A 762 16.65 28.03 -6.93
N SER A 763 17.45 28.26 -7.97
CA SER A 763 18.67 29.09 -7.97
C SER A 763 18.47 30.30 -8.88
N GLN A 764 19.51 31.13 -9.05
CA GLN A 764 19.47 32.30 -9.95
C GLN A 764 19.33 31.92 -11.44
N ASP A 765 19.60 30.67 -11.78
CA ASP A 765 19.71 30.17 -13.16
C ASP A 765 18.96 28.86 -13.41
N ALA A 766 18.35 28.27 -12.37
CA ALA A 766 17.65 27.00 -12.50
C ALA A 766 16.45 26.86 -11.57
N LEU A 767 15.50 26.01 -11.95
CA LEU A 767 14.35 25.61 -11.12
C LEU A 767 14.07 24.11 -11.30
N THR A 768 14.24 23.32 -10.24
CA THR A 768 13.98 21.88 -10.21
C THR A 768 12.60 21.59 -9.60
N ILE A 769 11.71 20.97 -10.37
CA ILE A 769 10.33 20.68 -9.96
C ILE A 769 9.85 19.32 -10.51
N PRO A 770 8.86 18.69 -9.87
CA PRO A 770 8.18 17.55 -10.47
C PRO A 770 7.17 18.02 -11.52
N ASP A 771 7.18 17.37 -12.67
CA ASP A 771 6.18 17.61 -13.71
C ASP A 771 4.89 16.85 -13.44
N GLY A 772 5.01 15.59 -13.02
CA GLY A 772 3.92 14.69 -12.67
C GLY A 772 3.61 14.67 -11.18
N ILE A 773 2.79 13.69 -10.79
CA ILE A 773 2.48 13.38 -9.40
C ILE A 773 3.60 12.52 -8.82
N ARG A 774 4.10 12.87 -7.62
CA ARG A 774 4.96 12.02 -6.79
C ARG A 774 4.09 10.98 -6.08
N ILE A 775 4.41 9.71 -6.26
CA ILE A 775 3.77 8.61 -5.54
C ILE A 775 4.82 7.88 -4.71
N GLY A 776 4.67 7.93 -3.39
CA GLY A 776 5.42 7.09 -2.45
C GLY A 776 4.59 5.86 -2.08
N LEU A 777 5.18 4.68 -2.07
CA LEU A 777 4.54 3.42 -1.65
C LEU A 777 5.24 2.92 -0.38
N GLN A 778 4.48 2.84 0.72
CA GLN A 778 4.91 2.15 1.92
C GLN A 778 4.28 0.75 1.95
N THR A 779 5.08 -0.29 2.11
CA THR A 779 4.62 -1.69 2.22
C THR A 779 5.04 -2.24 3.56
N ILE A 780 4.13 -2.90 4.27
CA ILE A 780 4.43 -3.48 5.57
C ILE A 780 3.95 -4.91 5.66
N LYS A 781 4.87 -5.78 6.12
CA LYS A 781 4.63 -7.19 6.39
C LYS A 781 4.96 -7.45 7.86
N PRO A 782 4.01 -7.92 8.67
CA PRO A 782 4.17 -8.09 10.11
C PRO A 782 5.16 -9.18 10.49
N GLY A 783 5.41 -10.17 9.63
CA GLY A 783 6.32 -11.26 9.97
C GLY A 783 5.74 -12.25 10.98
N VAL A 784 4.42 -12.27 11.16
CA VAL A 784 3.75 -13.18 12.10
C VAL A 784 3.77 -14.61 11.56
N ILE A 785 3.75 -14.76 10.25
CA ILE A 785 3.81 -16.05 9.57
C ILE A 785 5.26 -16.42 9.23
N THR A 786 6.01 -15.50 8.62
CA THR A 786 7.39 -15.75 8.16
C THR A 786 8.45 -15.63 9.25
N GLY A 787 8.11 -15.06 10.41
CA GLY A 787 9.06 -14.75 11.49
C GLY A 787 9.95 -13.54 11.21
N VAL A 788 9.73 -12.82 10.10
CA VAL A 788 10.49 -11.64 9.71
C VAL A 788 9.55 -10.51 9.31
N SER A 789 9.65 -9.41 10.04
CA SER A 789 8.86 -8.22 9.76
C SER A 789 9.60 -7.31 8.77
N TYR A 790 8.86 -6.71 7.85
CA TYR A 790 9.37 -5.78 6.85
C TYR A 790 8.60 -4.47 6.86
N SER A 791 9.31 -3.35 6.79
CA SER A 791 8.78 -2.03 6.43
C SER A 791 9.59 -1.50 5.26
N LEU A 792 8.96 -1.30 4.11
CA LEU A 792 9.59 -0.86 2.87
C LEU A 792 8.97 0.45 2.41
N PHE A 793 9.77 1.33 1.82
CA PHE A 793 9.30 2.49 1.08
C PHE A 793 9.80 2.42 -0.37
N ASP A 794 9.07 3.01 -1.31
CA ASP A 794 9.41 3.05 -2.74
C ASP A 794 8.92 4.36 -3.37
N TYR A 795 9.81 5.15 -3.96
CA TYR A 795 9.40 6.25 -4.85
C TYR A 795 9.11 5.69 -6.23
N LEU A 796 7.83 5.72 -6.62
CA LEU A 796 7.43 5.25 -7.93
C LEU A 796 7.79 6.27 -9.01
N PRO A 797 8.28 5.82 -10.18
CA PRO A 797 8.78 6.71 -11.24
C PRO A 797 7.65 7.45 -11.97
N THR A 798 7.05 8.42 -11.28
CA THR A 798 5.82 9.12 -11.65
C THR A 798 5.96 10.63 -11.60
N SER A 799 6.93 11.14 -10.83
CA SER A 799 7.20 12.56 -10.64
C SER A 799 7.76 13.25 -11.87
N ASP A 800 8.59 12.58 -12.66
CA ASP A 800 9.34 13.17 -13.77
C ASP A 800 9.97 14.51 -13.35
N TYR A 801 10.77 14.51 -12.28
CA TYR A 801 11.52 15.69 -11.89
C TYR A 801 12.32 16.23 -13.09
N THR A 802 12.30 17.55 -13.23
CA THR A 802 13.00 18.26 -14.29
C THR A 802 13.57 19.56 -13.75
N THR A 803 14.68 20.00 -14.35
CA THR A 803 15.29 21.30 -14.06
C THR A 803 15.15 22.21 -15.27
N LEU A 804 14.44 23.32 -15.08
CA LEU A 804 14.41 24.42 -16.04
C LEU A 804 15.77 25.11 -15.98
N SER A 805 16.45 25.23 -17.12
CA SER A 805 17.77 25.87 -17.25
C SER A 805 17.91 26.38 -18.70
N ASP A 806 18.67 27.45 -18.89
CA ASP A 806 19.06 27.93 -20.23
C ASP A 806 20.11 27.02 -20.90
N ASN A 807 20.87 26.29 -20.10
CA ASN A 807 21.81 25.25 -20.51
C ASN A 807 21.20 23.86 -20.21
N PRO A 808 20.80 23.09 -21.24
CA PRO A 808 20.18 21.77 -21.07
C PRO A 808 21.06 20.74 -20.35
N LYS A 809 22.39 20.76 -20.60
CA LYS A 809 23.34 19.86 -19.93
C LYS A 809 23.41 20.18 -18.43
N LYS A 810 23.58 21.46 -18.10
CA LYS A 810 23.58 21.92 -16.69
C LYS A 810 22.25 21.61 -16.00
N GLY A 811 21.13 21.72 -16.72
CA GLY A 811 19.80 21.34 -16.22
C GLY A 811 19.74 19.86 -15.84
N PHE A 812 20.22 18.97 -16.72
CA PHE A 812 20.32 17.53 -16.43
C PHE A 812 21.20 17.24 -15.22
N GLU A 813 22.41 17.80 -15.16
CA GLU A 813 23.35 17.63 -14.05
C GLU A 813 22.76 18.10 -12.72
N THR A 814 22.11 19.27 -12.74
CA THR A 814 21.43 19.84 -11.57
C THR A 814 20.27 18.94 -11.11
N ASN A 815 19.52 18.36 -12.05
CA ASN A 815 18.42 17.46 -11.72
C ASN A 815 18.93 16.17 -11.02
N VAL A 816 20.03 15.58 -11.50
CA VAL A 816 20.66 14.42 -10.86
C VAL A 816 21.07 14.75 -9.43
N ILE A 817 21.76 15.88 -9.24
CA ILE A 817 22.24 16.32 -7.92
C ILE A 817 21.07 16.60 -6.97
N LYS A 818 20.03 17.30 -7.45
CA LYS A 818 18.88 17.67 -6.62
C LYS A 818 18.04 16.46 -6.23
N THR A 819 17.81 15.52 -7.15
CA THR A 819 17.01 14.33 -6.88
C THR A 819 17.76 13.29 -6.03
N ALA A 820 19.10 13.34 -5.98
CA ALA A 820 19.89 12.57 -5.03
C ALA A 820 19.57 12.85 -3.56
N GLU A 821 18.98 14.02 -3.24
CA GLU A 821 18.47 14.32 -1.91
C GLU A 821 17.44 13.27 -1.45
N LEU A 822 16.59 12.75 -2.35
CA LEU A 822 15.59 11.74 -2.01
C LEU A 822 16.23 10.44 -1.52
N ALA A 823 17.28 9.97 -2.20
CA ALA A 823 18.03 8.78 -1.79
C ALA A 823 18.78 8.97 -0.46
N ILE A 824 19.28 10.19 -0.21
CA ILE A 824 19.91 10.52 1.07
C ILE A 824 18.88 10.53 2.21
N ARG A 825 17.64 10.99 1.97
CA ARG A 825 16.55 10.92 2.97
C ARG A 825 16.17 9.48 3.29
N GLU A 826 16.10 8.61 2.30
CA GLU A 826 15.90 7.16 2.53
C GLU A 826 17.01 6.59 3.41
N HIS A 827 18.27 6.92 3.11
CA HIS A 827 19.42 6.46 3.90
C HIS A 827 19.39 6.95 5.36
N GLN A 828 18.82 8.12 5.61
CA GLN A 828 18.66 8.63 6.98
C GLN A 828 17.53 7.94 7.75
N LEU A 829 16.55 7.38 7.05
CA LEU A 829 15.36 6.77 7.64
C LEU A 829 15.41 5.24 7.70
N TYR A 830 16.13 4.61 6.78
CA TYR A 830 16.16 3.15 6.64
C TYR A 830 17.60 2.63 6.58
N PRO A 831 17.97 1.61 7.38
CA PRO A 831 19.28 0.98 7.36
C PRO A 831 19.56 0.24 6.05
N ILE A 832 18.56 -0.43 5.47
CA ILE A 832 18.69 -1.08 4.15
C ILE A 832 18.20 -0.07 3.12
N ASN A 833 19.07 0.39 2.23
CA ASN A 833 18.73 1.34 1.18
C ASN A 833 19.78 1.27 0.08
N THR A 834 19.46 1.76 -1.11
CA THR A 834 20.35 1.68 -2.27
C THR A 834 21.69 2.39 -2.04
N TYR A 835 21.69 3.50 -1.29
CA TYR A 835 22.93 4.22 -0.98
C TYR A 835 23.87 3.36 -0.14
N SER A 836 23.40 2.79 0.98
CA SER A 836 24.19 1.91 1.85
C SER A 836 24.67 0.65 1.12
N GLU A 837 23.80 0.03 0.31
CA GLU A 837 24.10 -1.19 -0.47
C GLU A 837 25.21 -0.99 -1.52
N LEU A 838 25.35 0.24 -2.04
CA LEU A 838 26.28 0.56 -3.12
C LEU A 838 27.44 1.45 -2.69
N LEU A 839 27.47 1.93 -1.44
CA LEU A 839 28.44 2.93 -1.00
C LEU A 839 29.89 2.44 -1.19
N GLU A 840 30.16 1.23 -0.71
CA GLU A 840 31.47 0.57 -0.69
C GLU A 840 31.74 -0.32 -1.91
N THR A 841 30.82 -0.34 -2.88
CA THR A 841 30.96 -1.18 -4.08
C THR A 841 31.66 -0.43 -5.21
N SER A 842 32.29 -1.20 -6.10
CA SER A 842 32.85 -0.69 -7.35
C SER A 842 31.73 -0.60 -8.38
N TRP A 843 31.57 0.55 -9.06
CA TRP A 843 30.44 0.79 -9.95
C TRP A 843 30.76 0.52 -11.43
N ILE A 844 29.77 -0.02 -12.15
CA ILE A 844 29.80 -0.13 -13.61
C ILE A 844 28.52 0.48 -14.20
N ASN A 845 28.66 1.33 -15.21
CA ASN A 845 27.50 1.91 -15.90
C ASN A 845 26.92 0.93 -16.94
N LEU A 846 25.67 1.17 -17.33
CA LEU A 846 24.92 0.33 -18.27
C LEU A 846 25.60 0.16 -19.64
N LYS A 847 26.23 1.22 -20.15
CA LYS A 847 26.90 1.21 -21.45
C LYS A 847 28.10 0.27 -21.40
N THR A 848 29.00 0.47 -20.44
CA THR A 848 30.17 -0.37 -20.23
C THR A 848 29.76 -1.81 -19.93
N ALA A 849 28.75 -2.05 -19.10
CA ALA A 849 28.24 -3.39 -18.81
C ALA A 849 27.78 -4.15 -20.07
N LYS A 850 27.18 -3.45 -21.04
CA LYS A 850 26.78 -4.03 -22.34
C LYS A 850 27.98 -4.28 -23.24
N GLU A 851 28.88 -3.31 -23.35
CA GLU A 851 30.07 -3.37 -24.21
C GLU A 851 31.04 -4.49 -23.78
N THR A 852 31.26 -4.65 -22.48
CA THR A 852 32.14 -5.69 -21.92
C THR A 852 31.46 -7.05 -21.77
N GLN A 853 30.17 -7.16 -22.11
CA GLN A 853 29.35 -8.34 -21.88
C GLN A 853 29.40 -8.81 -20.41
N TRP A 854 29.41 -7.87 -19.45
CA TRP A 854 29.56 -8.10 -18.02
C TRP A 854 28.68 -9.24 -17.47
N ILE A 855 27.44 -9.37 -17.92
CA ILE A 855 26.54 -10.47 -17.48
C ILE A 855 27.13 -11.86 -17.76
N LYS A 856 27.89 -12.03 -18.85
CA LYS A 856 28.55 -13.31 -19.18
C LYS A 856 29.77 -13.61 -18.32
N THR A 857 30.30 -12.60 -17.63
CA THR A 857 31.42 -12.79 -16.70
C THR A 857 30.94 -13.20 -15.31
N LEU A 858 29.62 -13.16 -15.05
CA LEU A 858 29.02 -13.59 -13.80
C LEU A 858 28.95 -15.13 -13.71
N PRO A 859 29.08 -15.73 -12.52
CA PRO A 859 28.94 -17.18 -12.33
C PRO A 859 27.60 -17.74 -12.86
N GLU A 860 27.62 -18.92 -13.52
CA GLU A 860 26.43 -19.52 -14.16
C GLU A 860 25.24 -19.79 -13.21
N ASN A 861 25.49 -19.84 -11.90
CA ASN A 861 24.51 -20.09 -10.84
C ASN A 861 23.90 -18.80 -10.23
N GLU A 862 24.34 -17.61 -10.64
CA GLU A 862 23.84 -16.35 -10.09
C GLU A 862 22.93 -15.62 -11.06
N ASN A 863 21.62 -15.63 -10.76
CA ASN A 863 20.66 -14.56 -11.08
C ASN A 863 20.75 -13.97 -12.51
N LEU A 864 21.16 -14.75 -13.51
CA LEU A 864 21.39 -14.29 -14.88
C LEU A 864 20.13 -13.63 -15.45
N ILE A 865 18.94 -14.18 -15.14
CA ILE A 865 17.66 -13.64 -15.56
C ILE A 865 17.40 -12.27 -14.91
N TYR A 866 17.68 -12.12 -13.60
CA TYR A 866 17.57 -10.84 -12.90
C TYR A 866 18.40 -9.75 -13.60
N TRP A 867 19.70 -10.00 -13.81
CA TRP A 867 20.57 -9.02 -14.43
C TRP A 867 20.23 -8.78 -15.90
N TYR A 868 19.82 -9.83 -16.62
CA TYR A 868 19.37 -9.68 -18.01
C TYR A 868 18.17 -8.73 -18.13
N GLU A 869 17.16 -8.91 -17.27
CA GLU A 869 16.00 -8.01 -17.21
C GLU A 869 16.42 -6.58 -16.88
N ARG A 870 17.40 -6.36 -15.98
CA ARG A 870 17.85 -5.01 -15.58
C ARG A 870 18.86 -4.36 -16.52
N VAL A 871 19.59 -5.11 -17.34
CA VAL A 871 20.55 -4.54 -18.30
C VAL A 871 19.91 -4.33 -19.67
N PHE A 872 19.06 -5.25 -20.11
CA PHE A 872 18.57 -5.22 -21.50
C PHE A 872 17.13 -4.71 -21.65
N ARG A 873 16.28 -4.80 -20.63
CA ARG A 873 14.86 -4.42 -20.76
C ARG A 873 14.59 -3.00 -20.28
N ASN A 874 14.10 -2.15 -21.20
CA ASN A 874 13.69 -0.76 -20.95
C ASN A 874 14.69 0.05 -20.10
N ALA A 875 15.99 -0.19 -20.30
CA ALA A 875 17.07 0.43 -19.53
C ALA A 875 17.67 1.62 -20.29
N HIS A 876 17.71 2.79 -19.66
CA HIS A 876 18.27 4.03 -20.24
C HIS A 876 19.66 4.33 -19.69
N LEU A 877 19.74 4.76 -18.44
CA LEU A 877 20.99 5.06 -17.73
C LEU A 877 20.93 4.35 -16.38
N ARG A 878 21.81 3.38 -16.16
CA ARG A 878 21.87 2.61 -14.90
C ARG A 878 23.30 2.46 -14.43
N ILE A 879 23.47 2.34 -13.12
CA ILE A 879 24.75 2.05 -12.46
C ILE A 879 24.56 0.87 -11.53
N PHE A 880 25.39 -0.16 -11.71
CA PHE A 880 25.36 -1.41 -10.95
C PHE A 880 26.62 -1.59 -10.12
N ASP A 881 26.57 -2.48 -9.13
CA ASP A 881 27.77 -3.06 -8.54
C ASP A 881 28.46 -3.98 -9.56
N SER A 882 29.66 -3.61 -9.98
CA SER A 882 30.51 -4.32 -10.94
C SER A 882 30.87 -5.74 -10.52
N THR A 883 30.82 -6.05 -9.22
CA THR A 883 31.09 -7.38 -8.66
C THR A 883 29.85 -8.24 -8.48
N SER A 884 28.66 -7.67 -8.78
CA SER A 884 27.33 -8.26 -8.54
C SER A 884 27.07 -8.78 -7.12
N THR A 885 27.84 -8.33 -6.12
CA THR A 885 27.64 -8.70 -4.71
C THR A 885 26.36 -8.10 -4.16
N SER A 886 26.06 -6.85 -4.52
CA SER A 886 24.74 -6.26 -4.33
C SER A 886 23.92 -6.30 -5.63
N LYS A 887 22.62 -6.62 -5.49
CA LYS A 887 21.64 -6.53 -6.57
C LYS A 887 20.97 -5.16 -6.67
N ALA A 888 21.29 -4.24 -5.75
CA ALA A 888 20.82 -2.87 -5.81
C ALA A 888 21.46 -2.13 -7.00
N PHE A 889 20.79 -1.10 -7.51
CA PHE A 889 21.31 -0.29 -8.61
C PHE A 889 20.67 1.09 -8.66
N TRP A 890 21.35 2.05 -9.30
CA TRP A 890 20.79 3.37 -9.60
C TRP A 890 20.16 3.37 -10.99
N ASP A 891 19.00 4.00 -11.14
CA ASP A 891 18.34 4.28 -12.41
C ASP A 891 18.21 5.80 -12.58
N VAL A 892 18.69 6.32 -13.71
CA VAL A 892 18.65 7.75 -14.03
C VAL A 892 17.76 7.94 -15.26
N SER A 893 16.73 8.77 -15.12
CA SER A 893 15.82 9.06 -16.22
C SER A 893 16.50 9.91 -17.31
N GLN A 894 15.87 10.00 -18.49
CA GLN A 894 16.36 10.86 -19.58
C GLN A 894 16.50 12.33 -19.17
N ASP A 895 15.64 12.81 -18.27
CA ASP A 895 15.63 14.19 -17.82
C ASP A 895 16.57 14.40 -16.59
N GLY A 896 17.23 13.34 -16.08
CA GLY A 896 18.23 13.40 -15.00
C GLY A 896 17.69 13.11 -13.60
N GLU A 897 16.44 12.66 -13.47
CA GLU A 897 15.89 12.24 -12.17
C GLU A 897 16.49 10.90 -11.73
N LEU A 898 17.01 10.85 -10.51
CA LEU A 898 17.65 9.69 -9.91
C LEU A 898 16.67 8.86 -9.06
N TYR A 899 16.72 7.54 -9.24
CA TYR A 899 16.05 6.55 -8.42
C TYR A 899 17.05 5.50 -7.92
N GLY A 900 16.97 5.16 -6.64
CA GLY A 900 17.59 3.95 -6.11
C GLY A 900 16.66 2.76 -6.27
N LEU A 901 17.19 1.57 -6.58
CA LEU A 901 16.42 0.32 -6.59
C LEU A 901 17.15 -0.75 -5.78
N LEU A 902 16.41 -1.42 -4.90
CA LEU A 902 16.83 -2.55 -4.08
C LEU A 902 16.66 -3.88 -4.84
N PRO A 903 17.24 -4.99 -4.34
CA PRO A 903 17.17 -6.31 -4.99
C PRO A 903 15.74 -6.81 -5.28
N ASN A 904 14.78 -6.47 -4.42
CA ASN A 904 13.37 -6.82 -4.56
C ASN A 904 12.60 -5.89 -5.53
N GLY A 905 13.29 -4.92 -6.15
CA GLY A 905 12.70 -3.96 -7.08
C GLY A 905 11.97 -2.78 -6.42
N SER A 906 11.94 -2.69 -5.09
CA SER A 906 11.51 -1.47 -4.37
C SER A 906 12.60 -0.40 -4.44
N GLY A 907 12.24 0.88 -4.39
CA GLY A 907 13.17 1.99 -4.62
C GLY A 907 13.26 3.04 -3.53
N GLY A 908 13.06 2.68 -2.26
CA GLY A 908 12.90 3.69 -1.20
C GLY A 908 13.42 3.32 0.19
N GLY A 909 14.25 2.29 0.31
CA GLY A 909 14.77 1.83 1.59
C GLY A 909 13.80 0.93 2.35
N GLY A 910 14.35 0.20 3.31
CA GLY A 910 13.61 -0.76 4.09
C GLY A 910 14.29 -1.14 5.40
N GLU A 911 13.49 -1.80 6.23
CA GLU A 911 13.92 -2.42 7.47
C GLU A 911 13.46 -3.86 7.52
N MET A 912 14.30 -4.70 8.11
CA MET A 912 14.02 -6.11 8.35
C MET A 912 14.31 -6.40 9.82
N PHE A 913 13.32 -6.93 10.51
CA PHE A 913 13.44 -7.30 11.92
C PHE A 913 13.09 -8.78 12.09
N LYS A 914 13.85 -9.50 12.90
CA LYS A 914 13.41 -10.84 13.32
C LYS A 914 12.27 -10.65 14.32
N ALA A 915 11.13 -11.29 14.06
CA ALA A 915 9.98 -11.26 14.96
C ALA A 915 10.26 -12.16 16.18
N GLN A 916 11.14 -11.72 17.09
CA GLN A 916 11.31 -12.39 18.38
C GLN A 916 10.32 -11.80 19.37
N LEU A 917 9.37 -12.60 19.85
CA LEU A 917 8.37 -12.21 20.86
C LEU A 917 9.00 -11.67 22.17
N GLN A 918 10.30 -11.88 22.39
CA GLN A 918 11.06 -11.36 23.54
C GLN A 918 11.71 -9.98 23.29
N GLU A 919 12.05 -9.62 22.05
CA GLU A 919 12.54 -8.27 21.69
C GLU A 919 11.36 -7.38 21.33
N ILE A 920 10.48 -7.20 22.32
CA ILE A 920 9.19 -6.53 22.19
C ILE A 920 9.32 -5.12 21.57
N SER A 921 10.44 -4.41 21.75
CA SER A 921 10.58 -3.02 21.27
C SER A 921 10.66 -2.87 19.75
N ASP A 922 11.41 -3.73 19.05
CA ASP A 922 11.64 -3.58 17.59
C ASP A 922 10.46 -4.13 16.78
N VAL A 923 9.89 -5.24 17.25
CA VAL A 923 8.65 -5.80 16.74
C VAL A 923 7.48 -4.83 16.96
N ILE A 924 7.47 -4.09 18.08
CA ILE A 924 6.51 -2.99 18.29
C ILE A 924 6.65 -1.92 17.22
N ASN A 925 7.85 -1.50 16.80
CA ASN A 925 8.00 -0.46 15.78
C ASN A 925 7.43 -0.86 14.42
N VAL A 926 7.55 -2.13 14.04
CA VAL A 926 6.88 -2.64 12.83
C VAL A 926 5.37 -2.76 13.04
N TYR A 927 4.92 -3.17 14.23
CA TYR A 927 3.50 -3.11 14.58
C TYR A 927 2.96 -1.68 14.62
N MET A 928 3.80 -0.68 14.92
CA MET A 928 3.46 0.75 14.87
C MET A 928 3.30 1.26 13.45
N SER A 929 4.17 0.86 12.54
CA SER A 929 3.99 1.21 11.13
C SER A 929 2.79 0.46 10.52
N LEU A 930 2.50 -0.78 10.95
CA LEU A 930 1.26 -1.51 10.63
C LEU A 930 0.02 -0.80 11.13
N PHE A 931 0.11 -0.25 12.34
CA PHE A 931 -0.94 0.59 12.87
C PHE A 931 -1.22 1.72 11.86
N GLY A 932 -0.14 2.33 11.35
CA GLY A 932 0.01 3.28 10.22
C GLY A 932 -0.85 3.05 8.98
N ILE A 933 -0.92 1.83 8.48
CA ILE A 933 -1.47 1.54 7.15
C ILE A 933 -2.96 1.20 7.17
N MET A 934 -3.44 0.59 8.27
CA MET A 934 -4.81 0.08 8.35
C MET A 934 -5.79 1.01 9.08
N GLY A 935 -5.34 2.18 9.51
CA GLY A 935 -6.21 3.20 10.11
C GLY A 935 -6.89 3.97 8.99
N VAL A 936 -8.14 3.64 8.71
CA VAL A 936 -8.97 4.38 7.76
C VAL A 936 -9.94 5.27 8.53
N GLY A 937 -9.85 6.57 8.32
CA GLY A 937 -10.65 7.54 9.05
C GLY A 937 -11.93 7.91 8.34
N GLY A 938 -13.00 8.01 9.13
CA GLY A 938 -14.21 8.79 8.87
C GLY A 938 -15.12 8.29 7.74
N LEU A 939 -16.26 7.70 8.10
CA LEU A 939 -17.45 7.40 7.26
C LEU A 939 -17.30 6.59 5.98
N SER A 940 -16.28 5.75 5.88
CA SER A 940 -16.51 4.39 5.39
C SER A 940 -17.37 3.56 6.38
N VAL A 941 -18.44 4.12 6.97
CA VAL A 941 -19.27 3.44 8.01
C VAL A 941 -19.96 2.18 7.47
N GLY A 942 -20.14 2.03 6.15
CA GLY A 942 -20.55 0.77 5.53
C GLY A 942 -19.42 -0.19 5.16
N ILE A 943 -18.16 0.29 5.14
CA ILE A 943 -16.99 -0.38 4.54
C ILE A 943 -15.87 -0.67 5.58
N MET A 944 -15.84 0.01 6.73
CA MET A 944 -14.71 0.07 7.68
C MET A 944 -15.11 -0.07 9.15
N ALA A 945 -16.24 -0.70 9.45
CA ALA A 945 -16.50 -1.20 10.80
C ALA A 945 -15.64 -2.45 11.14
N GLN A 946 -14.56 -2.76 10.38
CA GLN A 946 -13.79 -3.99 10.54
C GLN A 946 -12.26 -3.86 10.39
N TYR A 947 -11.64 -3.32 11.43
CA TYR A 947 -10.37 -3.76 12.05
C TYR A 947 -9.08 -3.80 11.22
N GLY A 948 -8.05 -3.15 11.76
CA GLY A 948 -6.67 -3.29 11.32
C GLY A 948 -5.64 -3.21 12.43
N LEU A 949 -5.83 -2.36 13.43
CA LEU A 949 -4.72 -2.00 14.29
C LEU A 949 -4.40 -2.98 15.43
N THR A 950 -5.21 -3.03 16.49
CA THR A 950 -4.95 -3.79 17.75
C THR A 950 -4.75 -5.30 17.56
N LEU A 951 -5.11 -5.80 16.38
CA LEU A 951 -5.01 -7.16 15.90
C LEU A 951 -3.69 -7.84 16.20
N VAL A 952 -2.54 -7.24 15.88
CA VAL A 952 -1.29 -8.02 15.93
C VAL A 952 -0.75 -8.24 17.35
N LYS A 953 -0.98 -7.28 18.25
CA LYS A 953 -0.74 -7.48 19.69
C LYS A 953 -1.80 -8.35 20.33
N LEU A 954 -3.07 -8.21 19.95
CA LEU A 954 -4.13 -9.11 20.40
C LEU A 954 -3.87 -10.55 19.94
N TYR A 955 -3.31 -10.77 18.75
CA TYR A 955 -2.89 -12.09 18.27
C TYR A 955 -1.72 -12.66 19.06
N ALA A 956 -0.73 -11.84 19.46
CA ALA A 956 0.35 -12.27 20.33
C ALA A 956 -0.17 -12.66 21.73
N ILE A 957 -1.05 -11.84 22.31
CA ILE A 957 -1.69 -12.08 23.62
C ILE A 957 -2.65 -13.28 23.56
N ALA A 958 -3.40 -13.44 22.47
CA ALA A 958 -4.29 -14.56 22.18
C ALA A 958 -3.52 -15.88 22.04
N SER A 959 -2.40 -15.83 21.31
CA SER A 959 -1.52 -16.98 21.12
C SER A 959 -0.87 -17.38 22.44
N GLU A 960 -0.47 -16.42 23.29
CA GLU A 960 0.01 -16.66 24.65
C GLU A 960 -1.11 -17.25 25.55
N ALA A 961 -2.32 -16.70 25.52
CA ALA A 961 -3.49 -17.21 26.25
C ALA A 961 -3.85 -18.65 25.87
N LEU A 962 -3.69 -19.02 24.59
CA LEU A 962 -3.93 -20.35 24.05
C LEU A 962 -2.79 -21.35 24.34
N VAL A 963 -1.58 -20.86 24.62
CA VAL A 963 -0.49 -21.69 25.17
C VAL A 963 -0.72 -21.95 26.66
N VAL A 964 -1.31 -21.00 27.38
CA VAL A 964 -1.55 -21.08 28.85
C VAL A 964 -2.96 -21.62 29.20
N MET A 965 -3.87 -21.73 28.24
CA MET A 965 -5.27 -22.17 28.38
C MET A 965 -6.08 -21.42 29.46
N ASP A 966 -5.98 -20.09 29.53
CA ASP A 966 -6.74 -19.26 30.48
C ASP A 966 -7.29 -17.98 29.81
N THR A 967 -8.62 -17.89 29.77
CA THR A 967 -9.41 -16.78 29.21
C THR A 967 -9.91 -15.80 30.28
N SER A 968 -9.63 -16.04 31.56
CA SER A 968 -9.98 -15.11 32.62
C SER A 968 -9.17 -13.81 32.49
N GLY A 969 -9.84 -12.66 32.68
CA GLY A 969 -9.23 -11.32 32.52
C GLY A 969 -9.07 -10.84 31.07
N MET A 970 -9.87 -11.34 30.12
CA MET A 970 -9.76 -10.94 28.70
C MET A 970 -10.07 -9.45 28.46
N ASP A 971 -11.05 -8.90 29.18
CA ASP A 971 -11.33 -7.46 29.15
C ASP A 971 -10.13 -6.65 29.68
N ASP A 972 -9.46 -7.14 30.72
CA ASP A 972 -8.24 -6.51 31.25
C ASP A 972 -7.09 -6.59 30.25
N ARG A 973 -6.99 -7.67 29.46
CA ARG A 973 -5.99 -7.85 28.40
C ARG A 973 -6.28 -6.99 27.18
N ILE A 974 -7.54 -6.85 26.75
CA ILE A 974 -7.95 -5.93 25.69
C ILE A 974 -7.68 -4.49 26.14
N ALA A 975 -8.07 -4.15 27.37
CA ALA A 975 -7.76 -2.84 27.95
C ALA A 975 -6.25 -2.60 28.01
N LYS A 976 -5.45 -3.60 28.38
CA LYS A 976 -3.98 -3.52 28.36
C LYS A 976 -3.43 -3.36 26.94
N ALA A 977 -3.95 -4.09 25.94
CA ALA A 977 -3.52 -3.96 24.55
C ALA A 977 -3.86 -2.58 23.95
N LEU A 978 -5.03 -2.03 24.30
CA LEU A 978 -5.44 -0.66 23.94
C LEU A 978 -4.58 0.38 24.68
N LYS A 979 -4.25 0.15 25.97
CA LYS A 979 -3.34 1.00 26.75
C LYS A 979 -1.92 0.96 26.19
N ASP A 980 -1.44 -0.21 25.82
CA ASP A 980 -0.18 -0.40 25.11
C ASP A 980 -0.23 0.29 23.75
N LEU A 981 -1.31 0.16 22.97
CA LEU A 981 -1.47 0.88 21.71
C LEU A 981 -1.36 2.39 21.93
N ALA A 982 -2.05 2.95 22.92
CA ALA A 982 -1.93 4.36 23.27
C ALA A 982 -0.49 4.74 23.69
N CYS A 983 0.15 3.95 24.56
CA CYS A 983 1.55 4.08 24.96
C CYS A 983 2.52 3.97 23.77
N ASN A 984 2.21 3.17 22.75
CA ASN A 984 3.09 2.95 21.62
C ASN A 984 2.82 3.90 20.45
N VAL A 985 1.61 4.43 20.27
CA VAL A 985 1.37 5.64 19.46
C VAL A 985 2.24 6.76 19.98
N GLN A 986 2.35 6.89 21.30
CA GLN A 986 3.28 7.77 21.98
C GLN A 986 4.76 7.36 21.79
N LYS A 987 5.11 6.06 21.68
CA LYS A 987 6.48 5.61 21.35
C LYS A 987 6.86 5.70 19.87
N GLU A 988 5.96 5.55 18.91
CA GLU A 988 6.23 5.80 17.49
C GLU A 988 6.55 7.28 17.29
N ILE A 989 5.83 8.12 18.02
CA ILE A 989 6.16 9.52 18.20
C ILE A 989 7.52 9.68 18.90
N MET A 990 7.95 8.78 19.82
CA MET A 990 9.33 8.77 20.35
C MET A 990 10.41 8.23 19.41
N LEU A 991 10.16 7.18 18.64
CA LEU A 991 11.17 6.42 17.89
C LEU A 991 11.41 6.98 16.49
N ALA A 992 10.42 7.68 15.91
CA ALA A 992 10.65 8.59 14.78
C ALA A 992 11.66 9.72 15.10
N THR A 993 12.09 9.83 16.37
CA THR A 993 12.84 10.97 16.92
C THR A 993 14.18 10.59 17.52
N MET A 994 14.48 9.29 17.65
CA MET A 994 15.76 8.79 18.18
C MET A 994 16.73 8.29 17.10
N GLY A 995 16.29 8.17 15.83
CA GLY A 995 17.15 7.91 14.68
C GLY A 995 17.59 9.18 13.95
N ASN A 996 18.48 9.05 12.95
CA ASN A 996 18.92 10.17 12.08
C ASN A 996 17.76 10.95 11.41
N ALA A 997 16.56 10.39 11.36
CA ALA A 997 15.28 11.04 11.06
C ALA A 997 15.02 12.32 11.90
N GLY A 998 15.36 12.25 13.19
CA GLY A 998 15.34 13.35 14.16
C GLY A 998 16.40 14.42 13.89
N ALA A 999 17.08 14.39 12.75
CA ALA A 999 17.92 15.48 12.28
C ALA A 999 17.11 16.38 11.32
N ILE A 1000 16.26 15.82 10.45
CA ILE A 1000 15.50 16.57 9.43
C ILE A 1000 14.30 17.32 10.04
N MET A 1001 13.64 16.78 11.07
CA MET A 1001 12.51 17.41 11.79
C MET A 1001 12.79 17.64 13.29
N GLY A 1002 14.08 17.60 13.65
CA GLY A 1002 14.58 17.13 14.95
C GLY A 1002 14.18 17.80 16.25
N GLY A 1003 14.12 19.13 16.31
CA GLY A 1003 13.90 19.79 17.60
C GLY A 1003 12.45 19.73 18.08
N LEU A 1004 11.50 19.47 17.17
CA LEU A 1004 10.08 19.49 17.47
C LEU A 1004 9.50 18.09 17.60
N ASP A 1005 9.89 17.15 16.74
CA ASP A 1005 9.43 15.77 16.91
C ASP A 1005 9.99 15.18 18.20
N ASN A 1006 11.24 15.48 18.57
CA ASN A 1006 11.80 15.16 19.88
C ASN A 1006 11.02 15.79 21.04
N LEU A 1007 10.38 16.95 20.82
CA LEU A 1007 9.47 17.55 21.79
C LEU A 1007 8.12 16.82 21.82
N ILE A 1008 7.51 16.47 20.68
CA ILE A 1008 6.25 15.67 20.60
C ILE A 1008 6.44 14.25 21.19
N SER A 1009 7.62 13.67 21.00
CA SER A 1009 8.14 12.43 21.60
C SER A 1009 8.20 12.50 23.11
N GLN A 1010 8.88 13.52 23.61
CA GLN A 1010 9.00 13.76 25.03
C GLN A 1010 7.66 14.27 25.61
N MET A 1011 6.72 14.76 24.77
CA MET A 1011 5.40 15.24 25.17
C MET A 1011 4.50 14.16 25.78
N GLY A 1012 4.86 12.90 25.55
CA GLY A 1012 4.38 11.78 26.34
C GLY A 1012 5.05 11.67 27.72
N GLY A 1013 5.22 12.78 28.44
CA GLY A 1013 5.95 12.84 29.71
C GLY A 1013 5.48 11.83 30.76
N LYS A 1014 6.34 11.57 31.75
CA LYS A 1014 6.09 10.69 32.91
C LYS A 1014 4.84 11.14 33.70
N SER A 1015 3.69 10.55 33.40
CA SER A 1015 2.51 10.48 34.29
C SER A 1015 2.53 9.12 35.02
N PRO A 1016 1.92 8.94 36.21
CA PRO A 1016 2.45 8.14 37.32
C PRO A 1016 2.25 6.63 37.21
N ILE A 1017 2.33 6.08 36.00
CA ILE A 1017 2.61 4.68 35.75
C ILE A 1017 3.48 4.74 34.49
N GLY A 1018 4.78 4.45 34.61
CA GLY A 1018 5.48 4.00 33.41
C GLY A 1018 4.63 2.90 32.78
N CYS A 1019 4.44 2.88 31.47
CA CYS A 1019 3.84 1.69 30.87
C CYS A 1019 4.54 0.45 31.49
#